data_AF-A0A078HL16-F1
#
_entry.id   AF-A0A078HL16-F1
#
_cell.length_a   1.000
_cell.length_b   1.000
_cell.length_c   1.000
_cell.angle_alpha   90.00
_cell.angle_beta   90.00
_cell.angle_gamma   90.00
#
_symmetry.space_group_name_H-M   'P 1'
#
loop_
_entity.id
_entity.type
_entity.pdbx_description
1 polymer ?
#
loop_
_entity_poly.entity_id
_entity_poly.type
_entity_poly.pdbx_seq_one_letter_code
_entity_poly.pdbx_strand_id
1 'polypeptide(L)'
;MASVAESSLPLLCQIKSQRRVTSSTLRNSSLVRVSPPHFASGSLSFRRRSFVLGHRWKFARCVEATGPDSSGSPSGDDEQEDALQATIDKSKKVLDMQRNLLHQIAERRKLVSSIKESTPNLVDGKPSAKEDANTADAAKNDKMDGDGNGNPLPSYLTKTPETPSIKTEEYMETKEEMAHEEASSDTDEPSKDEEQPPPLAGANVMNVILVAAECAPFSKTGGLGDVAGALPKALARRGHRVMVVVPRYAEYEEAKDVGVRKRYKVAGQDMEVMYFHAYIDGVDFVFIDSPVFRHLSSNIYGGHRLDILKRMVLFCKAAVEVPWYVPCGGVCYGDGNLAFIANDWHTALLPVYLKAYYRDHGLMKYTRSVLVIHNIAHQGRGPVDDFSYVDLPGHYLDSFKLYDPVGGEHFNIFAAGLKAADRVLTVSHGYSWEFRGIVNGIDTKEWNPKFDLHLHSDDYTNYSLETLQIGKPQCKAALQKELGLPVRPDVPLIGFIGRLDHQKGVDLIAEAVPWMMSQDVQLVMLGTGRPDLEEVLRQMEHQYRDKARGWVGFSVKTAHRITAGADILLMPSRFEPCGLNQLYAMNYGTIPVVHAVGGLRDTVQQFDPYSETGLGWTFDSAEAGKLIHALGNCLLTYREYKESWEGLQRRGMTQDLSWDNAAEKYEEVLVAAKYQW
;
A
#
# COMPACT_ATOMS: atom_id res chain seq x y z
N MET A 1 -21.87 9.41 6.93
CA MET A 1 -20.44 9.33 7.27
C MET A 1 -19.70 10.68 7.30
N ALA A 2 -20.36 11.82 7.02
CA ALA A 2 -19.70 13.13 6.92
C ALA A 2 -19.15 13.71 8.25
N SER A 3 -19.67 13.32 9.42
CA SER A 3 -19.25 13.92 10.71
C SER A 3 -18.07 13.24 11.41
N VAL A 4 -17.58 12.10 10.89
CA VAL A 4 -16.46 11.36 11.52
C VAL A 4 -15.11 11.77 10.92
N ALA A 5 -15.10 12.24 9.67
CA ALA A 5 -13.89 12.64 8.97
C ALA A 5 -13.30 13.99 9.42
N GLU A 6 -14.09 14.86 10.04
CA GLU A 6 -13.63 16.19 10.50
C GLU A 6 -12.85 16.12 11.83
N SER A 7 -13.06 15.10 12.67
CA SER A 7 -12.50 15.05 14.03
C SER A 7 -11.10 14.42 14.14
N SER A 8 -10.62 13.66 13.16
CA SER A 8 -9.39 12.85 13.28
C SER A 8 -8.17 13.38 12.52
N LEU A 9 -8.29 14.45 11.74
CA LEU A 9 -7.18 15.06 10.99
C LEU A 9 -6.14 15.86 11.81
N PRO A 10 -6.46 16.51 12.97
CA PRO A 10 -5.46 17.33 13.67
C PRO A 10 -4.36 16.55 14.40
N LEU A 11 -4.59 15.28 14.79
CA LEU A 11 -3.66 14.55 15.67
C LEU A 11 -2.41 14.00 14.95
N LEU A 12 -2.44 13.87 13.62
CA LEU A 12 -1.32 13.31 12.84
C LEU A 12 -0.35 14.39 12.30
N CYS A 13 -0.63 15.68 12.50
CA CYS A 13 0.18 16.80 11.98
C CYS A 13 1.40 17.18 12.86
N GLN A 14 1.67 16.48 13.97
CA GLN A 14 2.73 16.89 14.91
C GLN A 14 4.16 16.38 14.62
N ILE A 15 4.46 15.92 13.41
CA ILE A 15 5.83 15.47 13.06
C ILE A 15 6.37 16.27 11.87
N LYS A 16 6.86 17.49 12.15
CA LYS A 16 8.10 18.13 11.63
C LYS A 16 8.04 19.66 11.74
N SER A 17 8.92 20.26 12.53
CA SER A 17 10.07 21.02 11.99
C SER A 17 10.90 21.62 13.13
N GLN A 18 12.21 21.36 13.11
CA GLN A 18 13.17 22.29 13.67
C GLN A 18 14.26 22.54 12.63
N ARG A 19 14.36 23.82 12.24
CA ARG A 19 15.56 24.61 11.89
C ARG A 19 15.48 25.32 10.54
N ARG A 20 15.23 26.63 10.63
CA ARG A 20 16.01 27.63 9.89
C ARG A 20 17.36 27.81 10.61
N VAL A 21 18.43 28.08 9.87
CA VAL A 21 19.29 29.29 10.02
C VAL A 21 20.45 29.26 9.01
N THR A 22 20.42 30.30 8.17
CA THR A 22 21.49 31.09 7.51
C THR A 22 22.54 30.49 6.58
N SER A 23 22.56 31.09 5.39
CA SER A 23 23.66 31.17 4.44
C SER A 23 24.88 31.91 4.98
N SER A 24 26.09 31.42 4.67
CA SER A 24 27.26 32.27 4.46
C SER A 24 28.28 31.62 3.52
N THR A 25 28.78 32.47 2.64
CA THR A 25 29.76 32.36 1.54
C THR A 25 31.14 31.78 1.92
N LEU A 26 31.83 31.12 0.97
CA LEU A 26 33.28 31.17 0.62
C LEU A 26 33.67 29.91 -0.20
N ARG A 27 33.81 29.99 -1.54
CA ARG A 27 35.04 30.12 -2.36
C ARG A 27 36.20 29.14 -2.09
N ASN A 28 36.52 28.37 -3.16
CA ASN A 28 37.82 27.87 -3.66
C ASN A 28 38.82 27.22 -2.69
N SER A 29 39.26 25.99 -2.98
CA SER A 29 40.53 25.74 -3.71
C SER A 29 40.98 24.26 -3.70
N SER A 30 41.36 23.77 -4.88
CA SER A 30 42.50 22.88 -5.19
C SER A 30 42.73 21.56 -4.44
N LEU A 31 42.45 20.47 -5.16
CA LEU A 31 43.31 19.30 -5.41
C LEU A 31 44.71 19.30 -4.77
N VAL A 32 44.95 18.34 -3.86
CA VAL A 32 46.27 17.73 -3.64
C VAL A 32 46.08 16.22 -3.44
N ARG A 33 46.61 15.43 -4.38
CA ARG A 33 46.81 13.97 -4.23
C ARG A 33 48.07 13.73 -3.41
N VAL A 34 47.99 12.86 -2.40
CA VAL A 34 49.17 12.26 -1.76
C VAL A 34 48.95 10.75 -1.67
N SER A 35 49.86 10.00 -2.28
CA SER A 35 49.93 8.53 -2.23
C SER A 35 50.64 8.06 -0.95
N PRO A 36 50.40 6.82 -0.47
CA PRO A 36 50.89 6.33 0.82
C PRO A 36 52.25 5.61 0.71
N PRO A 37 53.02 5.47 1.81
CA PRO A 37 54.10 4.50 1.86
C PRO A 37 53.70 3.19 2.58
N HIS A 38 54.22 2.10 2.03
CA HIS A 38 54.27 0.75 2.59
C HIS A 38 55.17 0.64 3.83
N PHE A 39 54.78 -0.17 4.83
CA PHE A 39 55.64 -1.01 5.70
C PHE A 39 54.73 -2.12 6.28
N ALA A 40 54.88 -3.40 5.88
CA ALA A 40 55.82 -4.43 6.33
C ALA A 40 55.53 -4.99 7.75
N SER A 41 55.01 -6.22 7.72
CA SER A 41 55.05 -7.35 8.66
C SER A 41 55.77 -7.20 10.02
N GLY A 42 55.08 -7.61 11.07
CA GLY A 42 55.65 -8.06 12.34
C GLY A 42 54.70 -8.99 13.08
N SER A 43 55.03 -10.29 13.11
CA SER A 43 54.32 -11.31 13.88
C SER A 43 54.66 -11.23 15.37
N LEU A 44 53.69 -11.41 16.26
CA LEU A 44 53.93 -11.78 17.65
C LEU A 44 52.79 -12.66 18.17
N SER A 45 53.12 -13.91 18.47
CA SER A 45 52.29 -14.87 19.19
C SER A 45 52.34 -14.60 20.69
N PHE A 46 51.22 -14.75 21.40
CA PHE A 46 51.28 -15.15 22.82
C PHE A 46 50.07 -16.00 23.22
N ARG A 47 50.36 -17.03 24.03
CA ARG A 47 49.47 -18.11 24.49
C ARG A 47 48.50 -17.68 25.60
N ARG A 48 47.32 -18.33 25.55
CA ARG A 48 46.34 -18.71 26.60
C ARG A 48 46.62 -18.31 28.07
N ARG A 49 45.55 -17.88 28.75
CA ARG A 49 45.12 -18.44 30.05
C ARG A 49 43.63 -18.20 30.30
N SER A 50 42.93 -19.28 30.63
CA SER A 50 41.54 -19.32 31.10
C SER A 50 41.43 -18.83 32.54
N PHE A 51 40.36 -18.13 32.88
CA PHE A 51 39.89 -18.00 34.26
C PHE A 51 38.36 -18.13 34.28
N VAL A 52 37.88 -19.09 35.07
CA VAL A 52 36.47 -19.30 35.41
C VAL A 52 36.27 -18.70 36.80
N LEU A 53 35.31 -17.79 36.96
CA LEU A 53 34.73 -17.45 38.25
C LEU A 53 33.26 -17.06 38.05
N GLY A 54 32.36 -17.96 38.40
CA GLY A 54 30.95 -17.64 38.58
C GLY A 54 30.73 -17.12 39.99
N HIS A 55 29.97 -16.05 40.17
CA HIS A 55 29.37 -15.66 41.45
C HIS A 55 27.98 -15.05 41.22
N ARG A 56 26.99 -15.63 41.92
CA ARG A 56 25.62 -15.14 42.09
C ARG A 56 25.63 -13.81 42.85
N TRP A 57 24.75 -12.88 42.49
CA TRP A 57 24.42 -11.72 43.32
C TRP A 57 22.93 -11.70 43.67
N LYS A 58 22.66 -11.63 44.97
CA LYS A 58 21.35 -11.37 45.59
C LYS A 58 21.13 -9.85 45.66
N PHE A 59 19.86 -9.47 45.58
CA PHE A 59 19.31 -8.13 45.76
C PHE A 59 19.69 -7.48 47.11
N ALA A 60 19.95 -6.17 47.08
CA ALA A 60 19.90 -5.30 48.24
C ALA A 60 19.21 -3.96 47.88
N ARG A 61 18.21 -3.59 48.70
CA ARG A 61 17.52 -2.29 48.76
C ARG A 61 18.50 -1.18 49.12
N CYS A 62 18.32 0.01 48.56
CA CYS A 62 19.01 1.23 49.00
C CYS A 62 18.08 2.11 49.85
N VAL A 63 18.66 2.69 50.89
CA VAL A 63 18.08 3.55 51.93
C VAL A 63 18.47 5.01 51.63
N GLU A 64 17.61 5.94 52.04
CA GLU A 64 17.75 7.40 52.00
C GLU A 64 19.04 7.92 52.68
N ALA A 65 19.54 9.05 52.18
CA ALA A 65 20.59 9.84 52.84
C ALA A 65 20.19 11.32 52.89
N THR A 66 20.12 11.84 54.11
CA THR A 66 20.00 13.25 54.51
C THR A 66 21.33 13.99 54.37
N GLY A 67 21.30 15.27 53.98
CA GLY A 67 22.42 16.21 54.04
C GLY A 67 21.98 17.62 54.48
N PRO A 68 22.85 18.43 55.12
CA PRO A 68 22.45 19.51 56.02
C PRO A 68 22.42 20.92 55.40
N ASP A 69 21.69 21.81 56.09
CA ASP A 69 21.43 23.22 55.79
C ASP A 69 22.67 24.13 55.71
N SER A 70 22.63 25.09 54.77
CA SER A 70 23.18 26.45 54.97
C SER A 70 22.46 27.51 54.12
N SER A 71 21.68 28.35 54.81
CA SER A 71 21.36 29.78 54.59
C SER A 71 21.17 30.36 53.17
N GLY A 72 19.90 30.58 52.79
CA GLY A 72 19.32 31.94 52.69
C GLY A 72 19.27 32.68 51.33
N SER A 73 18.16 32.54 50.60
CA SER A 73 17.48 33.62 49.84
C SER A 73 16.04 33.19 49.44
N PRO A 74 15.05 34.10 49.38
CA PRO A 74 13.63 33.76 49.50
C PRO A 74 12.91 33.47 48.17
N SER A 75 11.82 32.68 48.29
CA SER A 75 10.66 32.55 47.40
C SER A 75 10.90 32.02 45.98
N GLY A 76 10.56 30.75 45.78
CA GLY A 76 10.47 30.08 44.47
C GLY A 76 9.79 28.70 44.51
N ASP A 77 9.71 28.07 45.68
CA ASP A 77 9.20 26.69 45.81
C ASP A 77 7.66 26.59 45.88
N ASP A 78 6.97 27.62 46.38
CA ASP A 78 5.49 27.60 46.49
C ASP A 78 4.80 27.62 45.11
N GLU A 79 5.36 28.31 44.11
CA GLU A 79 4.78 28.33 42.75
C GLU A 79 4.93 26.98 42.02
N GLN A 80 5.94 26.19 42.39
CA GLN A 80 6.25 24.92 41.74
C GLN A 80 5.43 23.76 42.34
N GLU A 81 5.13 23.80 43.65
CA GLU A 81 4.15 22.91 44.27
C GLU A 81 2.71 23.22 43.83
N ASP A 82 2.33 24.49 43.72
CA ASP A 82 1.00 24.89 43.24
C ASP A 82 0.77 24.48 41.77
N ALA A 83 1.79 24.61 40.92
CA ALA A 83 1.73 24.16 39.53
C ALA A 83 1.61 22.62 39.41
N LEU A 84 2.30 21.88 40.27
CA LEU A 84 2.22 20.42 40.32
C LEU A 84 0.85 19.97 40.82
N GLN A 85 0.33 20.61 41.87
CA GLN A 85 -0.98 20.32 42.44
C GLN A 85 -2.11 20.64 41.45
N ALA A 86 -2.02 21.77 40.73
CA ALA A 86 -2.95 22.12 39.65
C ALA A 86 -2.93 21.11 38.49
N THR A 87 -1.77 20.50 38.21
CA THR A 87 -1.62 19.47 37.19
C THR A 87 -2.26 18.15 37.65
N ILE A 88 -2.06 17.77 38.92
CA ILE A 88 -2.70 16.60 39.53
C ILE A 88 -4.22 16.74 39.51
N ASP A 89 -4.76 17.91 39.85
CA ASP A 89 -6.20 18.15 39.89
C ASP A 89 -6.84 18.18 38.50
N LYS A 90 -6.12 18.66 37.48
CA LYS A 90 -6.53 18.53 36.07
C LYS A 90 -6.57 17.06 35.64
N SER A 91 -5.55 16.27 35.98
CA SER A 91 -5.51 14.84 35.66
C SER A 91 -6.64 14.06 36.35
N LYS A 92 -6.99 14.39 37.60
CA LYS A 92 -8.15 13.79 38.29
C LYS A 92 -9.47 14.12 37.59
N LYS A 93 -9.68 15.37 37.16
CA LYS A 93 -10.88 15.76 36.40
C LYS A 93 -11.01 15.03 35.07
N VAL A 94 -9.89 14.81 34.38
CA VAL A 94 -9.87 14.02 33.13
C VAL A 94 -10.23 12.57 33.38
N LEU A 95 -9.70 11.95 34.45
CA LEU A 95 -10.03 10.58 34.83
C LEU A 95 -11.52 10.43 35.21
N ASP A 96 -12.09 11.39 35.93
CA ASP A 96 -13.52 11.38 36.27
C ASP A 96 -14.41 11.55 35.03
N MET A 97 -13.99 12.39 34.07
CA MET A 97 -14.68 12.53 32.79
C MET A 97 -14.65 11.23 31.98
N GLN A 98 -13.51 10.54 31.93
CA GLN A 98 -13.38 9.23 31.27
C GLN A 98 -14.28 8.17 31.94
N ARG A 99 -14.35 8.17 33.27
CA ARG A 99 -15.20 7.25 34.04
C ARG A 99 -16.68 7.48 33.75
N ASN A 100 -17.12 8.74 33.67
CA ASN A 100 -18.49 9.10 33.31
C ASN A 100 -18.83 8.68 31.87
N LEU A 101 -17.90 8.86 30.93
CA LEU A 101 -18.08 8.42 29.53
C LEU A 101 -18.24 6.90 29.42
N LEU A 102 -17.43 6.13 30.15
CA LEU A 102 -17.56 4.66 30.19
C LEU A 102 -18.90 4.23 30.79
N HIS A 103 -19.38 4.93 31.82
CA HIS A 103 -20.70 4.66 32.40
C HIS A 103 -21.84 4.95 31.40
N GLN A 104 -21.77 6.05 30.65
CA GLN A 104 -22.75 6.37 29.61
C GLN A 104 -22.76 5.35 28.47
N ILE A 105 -21.60 4.85 28.07
CA ILE A 105 -21.48 3.79 27.05
C ILE A 105 -22.11 2.48 27.56
N ALA A 106 -21.88 2.12 28.82
CA ALA A 106 -22.46 0.93 29.42
C ALA A 106 -24.00 1.01 29.48
N GLU A 107 -24.55 2.15 29.88
CA GLU A 107 -26.00 2.40 29.91
C GLU A 107 -26.62 2.35 28.51
N ARG A 108 -25.98 2.96 27.50
CA ARG A 108 -26.44 2.87 26.11
C ARG A 108 -26.41 1.45 25.57
N ARG A 109 -25.41 0.63 25.94
CA ARG A 109 -25.36 -0.79 25.56
C ARG A 109 -26.52 -1.59 26.15
N LYS A 110 -26.91 -1.33 27.41
CA LYS A 110 -28.10 -1.95 28.02
C LYS A 110 -29.38 -1.58 27.28
N LEU A 111 -29.51 -0.31 26.87
CA LEU A 111 -30.67 0.15 26.12
C LEU A 111 -30.78 -0.55 24.76
N VAL A 112 -29.65 -0.71 24.07
CA VAL A 112 -29.58 -1.40 22.77
C VAL A 112 -29.87 -2.91 22.90
N SER A 113 -29.45 -3.57 23.99
CA SER A 113 -29.82 -4.96 24.23
C SER A 113 -31.32 -5.13 24.52
N SER A 114 -31.93 -4.22 25.30
CA SER A 114 -33.38 -4.27 25.56
C SER A 114 -34.21 -4.01 24.30
N ILE A 115 -33.73 -3.15 23.38
CA ILE A 115 -34.39 -2.94 22.09
C ILE A 115 -34.33 -4.20 21.22
N LYS A 116 -33.19 -4.91 21.21
CA LYS A 116 -33.04 -6.17 20.47
C LYS A 116 -33.90 -7.32 21.01
N GLU A 117 -34.23 -7.33 22.30
CA GLU A 117 -35.13 -8.32 22.89
C GLU A 117 -36.62 -8.04 22.62
N SER A 118 -36.97 -6.80 22.23
CA SER A 118 -38.36 -6.37 22.02
C SER A 118 -38.90 -6.52 20.58
N THR A 119 -38.13 -7.08 19.65
CA THR A 119 -38.52 -7.22 18.23
C THR A 119 -38.62 -8.71 17.85
N PRO A 120 -39.82 -9.28 17.59
CA PRO A 120 -39.95 -10.66 17.16
C PRO A 120 -39.57 -10.85 15.68
N ASN A 121 -38.75 -11.86 15.42
CA ASN A 121 -38.44 -12.38 14.09
C ASN A 121 -39.71 -12.88 13.37
N LEU A 122 -39.92 -12.44 12.13
CA LEU A 122 -40.77 -13.11 11.15
C LEU A 122 -39.93 -13.48 9.93
N VAL A 123 -39.77 -14.79 9.74
CA VAL A 123 -39.31 -15.44 8.52
C VAL A 123 -40.48 -16.28 7.99
N ASP A 124 -40.55 -16.39 6.67
CA ASP A 124 -41.37 -17.27 5.81
C ASP A 124 -42.71 -16.75 5.26
N GLY A 125 -42.81 -16.79 3.92
CA GLY A 125 -44.08 -16.85 3.18
C GLY A 125 -44.10 -16.15 1.81
N LYS A 126 -43.83 -16.89 0.72
CA LYS A 126 -44.41 -16.61 -0.63
C LYS A 126 -45.96 -16.72 -0.53
N PRO A 127 -46.75 -15.95 -1.31
CA PRO A 127 -47.28 -16.45 -2.59
C PRO A 127 -47.54 -15.35 -3.66
N SER A 128 -47.27 -15.62 -4.94
CA SER A 128 -48.20 -15.94 -6.06
C SER A 128 -49.10 -14.79 -6.57
N ALA A 129 -49.06 -14.60 -7.89
CA ALA A 129 -49.83 -13.66 -8.70
C ALA A 129 -51.34 -13.94 -8.76
N LYS A 130 -52.13 -12.86 -8.95
CA LYS A 130 -53.36 -12.69 -9.76
C LYS A 130 -53.71 -11.20 -9.72
N GLU A 131 -53.69 -10.52 -10.87
CA GLU A 131 -54.90 -10.12 -11.61
C GLU A 131 -55.94 -9.42 -10.75
N ASP A 132 -56.07 -8.10 -10.90
CA ASP A 132 -57.34 -7.50 -11.30
C ASP A 132 -57.14 -6.06 -11.82
N ALA A 133 -57.91 -5.77 -12.86
CA ALA A 133 -57.87 -4.57 -13.67
C ALA A 133 -58.83 -3.49 -13.16
N ASN A 134 -58.58 -2.28 -13.67
CA ASN A 134 -59.52 -1.18 -13.88
C ASN A 134 -60.10 -0.45 -12.66
N THR A 135 -59.68 0.81 -12.52
CA THR A 135 -60.57 1.95 -12.76
C THR A 135 -59.74 3.20 -13.02
N ALA A 136 -59.89 3.73 -14.24
CA ALA A 136 -59.55 5.10 -14.55
C ALA A 136 -60.70 5.99 -14.09
N ASP A 137 -60.42 7.15 -13.51
CA ASP A 137 -61.16 8.35 -13.91
C ASP A 137 -60.39 9.66 -13.67
N ALA A 138 -60.84 10.67 -14.39
CA ALA A 138 -60.10 11.79 -14.93
C ALA A 138 -59.88 13.01 -14.00
N ALA A 139 -58.80 13.73 -14.35
CA ALA A 139 -58.69 15.19 -14.46
C ALA A 139 -58.70 16.09 -13.22
N LYS A 140 -57.62 16.87 -13.06
CA LYS A 140 -57.64 18.31 -13.41
C LYS A 140 -56.23 18.92 -13.45
N ASN A 141 -56.00 19.70 -14.50
CA ASN A 141 -54.89 20.62 -14.70
C ASN A 141 -54.83 21.68 -13.60
N ASP A 142 -53.62 22.13 -13.26
CA ASP A 142 -53.34 23.56 -13.17
C ASP A 142 -51.90 23.85 -13.60
N LYS A 143 -51.77 24.78 -14.56
CA LYS A 143 -50.53 25.42 -15.01
C LYS A 143 -50.32 26.69 -14.20
N MET A 144 -49.07 26.99 -13.85
CA MET A 144 -48.62 28.38 -13.74
C MET A 144 -47.14 28.48 -14.13
N ASP A 145 -46.90 29.35 -15.11
CA ASP A 145 -45.62 29.74 -15.70
C ASP A 145 -44.87 30.77 -14.82
N GLY A 146 -43.54 30.87 -14.98
CA GLY A 146 -42.75 32.02 -14.51
C GLY A 146 -41.22 31.81 -14.49
N ASP A 147 -40.56 32.29 -15.55
CA ASP A 147 -39.12 32.51 -15.83
C ASP A 147 -38.18 32.75 -14.61
N GLY A 148 -36.88 32.47 -14.61
CA GLY A 148 -35.92 32.23 -15.70
C GLY A 148 -34.64 33.05 -15.45
N ASN A 149 -33.49 32.40 -15.19
CA ASN A 149 -32.16 32.89 -15.56
C ASN A 149 -31.10 31.78 -15.40
N GLY A 150 -30.85 31.04 -16.49
CA GLY A 150 -29.81 30.00 -16.56
C GLY A 150 -28.72 30.40 -17.55
N ASN A 151 -27.47 30.47 -17.08
CA ASN A 151 -26.29 30.63 -17.92
C ASN A 151 -26.15 29.44 -18.91
N PRO A 152 -25.66 29.66 -20.14
CA PRO A 152 -25.66 28.64 -21.19
C PRO A 152 -24.57 27.56 -21.00
N LEU A 153 -24.93 26.33 -21.39
CA LEU A 153 -24.08 25.13 -21.43
C LEU A 153 -22.89 25.26 -22.42
N PRO A 154 -21.74 24.59 -22.16
CA PRO A 154 -20.64 24.47 -23.14
C PRO A 154 -21.00 23.59 -24.35
N SER A 155 -20.46 23.96 -25.52
CA SER A 155 -20.89 23.51 -26.85
C SER A 155 -20.36 22.15 -27.34
N TYR A 156 -20.19 21.13 -26.50
CA TYR A 156 -19.62 19.82 -26.94
C TYR A 156 -20.51 18.58 -26.75
N LEU A 157 -21.80 18.75 -26.43
CA LEU A 157 -22.73 17.64 -26.15
C LEU A 157 -23.89 17.45 -27.15
N THR A 158 -23.71 17.81 -28.43
CA THR A 158 -24.71 17.46 -29.46
C THR A 158 -24.17 16.42 -30.42
N LYS A 159 -24.56 15.15 -30.23
CA LYS A 159 -24.91 14.16 -31.26
C LYS A 159 -25.11 12.77 -30.63
N THR A 160 -26.36 12.34 -30.49
CA THR A 160 -26.76 10.92 -30.37
C THR A 160 -26.95 10.33 -31.77
N PRO A 161 -26.56 9.08 -32.06
CA PRO A 161 -26.92 8.41 -33.30
C PRO A 161 -28.29 7.71 -33.20
N GLU A 162 -29.09 7.87 -34.25
CA GLU A 162 -30.35 7.18 -34.48
C GLU A 162 -30.14 5.70 -34.86
N THR A 163 -30.92 4.81 -34.27
CA THR A 163 -31.00 3.37 -34.59
C THR A 163 -31.97 3.14 -35.76
N PRO A 164 -31.66 2.30 -36.77
CA PRO A 164 -32.66 1.86 -37.72
C PRO A 164 -33.37 0.59 -37.24
N SER A 165 -34.69 0.61 -37.33
CA SER A 165 -35.62 -0.49 -37.11
C SER A 165 -35.50 -1.58 -38.17
N ILE A 166 -35.49 -2.86 -37.77
CA ILE A 166 -35.75 -4.00 -38.66
C ILE A 166 -36.98 -4.75 -38.16
N LYS A 167 -37.90 -4.99 -39.09
CA LYS A 167 -39.21 -5.64 -38.91
C LYS A 167 -39.07 -7.16 -38.81
N THR A 168 -39.91 -7.73 -37.97
CA THR A 168 -40.19 -9.16 -37.78
C THR A 168 -41.03 -9.71 -38.92
N GLU A 169 -40.64 -10.86 -39.49
CA GLU A 169 -41.56 -11.80 -40.16
C GLU A 169 -41.19 -13.24 -39.77
N GLU A 170 -42.17 -13.95 -39.20
CA GLU A 170 -42.18 -15.38 -38.90
C GLU A 170 -42.32 -16.19 -40.20
N TYR A 171 -41.63 -17.34 -40.32
CA TYR A 171 -42.14 -18.46 -41.12
C TYR A 171 -41.75 -19.82 -40.51
N MET A 172 -42.75 -20.69 -40.46
CA MET A 172 -42.80 -22.02 -39.86
C MET A 172 -42.00 -23.09 -40.62
N GLU A 173 -41.66 -24.16 -39.89
CA GLU A 173 -41.09 -25.42 -40.36
C GLU A 173 -41.94 -26.14 -41.42
N THR A 174 -41.27 -26.79 -42.38
CA THR A 174 -41.72 -28.07 -42.95
C THR A 174 -40.50 -28.94 -43.28
N LYS A 175 -40.54 -30.18 -42.77
CA LYS A 175 -39.64 -31.30 -43.10
C LYS A 175 -39.91 -31.82 -44.51
N GLU A 176 -38.87 -32.28 -45.21
CA GLU A 176 -38.93 -33.44 -46.09
C GLU A 176 -37.52 -34.05 -46.30
N GLU A 177 -37.45 -35.37 -46.15
CA GLU A 177 -36.27 -36.23 -46.30
C GLU A 177 -36.02 -36.54 -47.78
N MET A 178 -34.75 -36.74 -48.18
CA MET A 178 -34.36 -37.79 -49.14
C MET A 178 -32.85 -38.03 -49.13
N ALA A 179 -32.49 -39.32 -49.05
CA ALA A 179 -31.14 -39.85 -48.90
C ALA A 179 -30.40 -40.03 -50.25
N HIS A 180 -29.06 -39.99 -50.21
CA HIS A 180 -28.20 -40.91 -50.97
C HIS A 180 -26.78 -41.01 -50.36
N GLU A 181 -26.34 -42.26 -50.24
CA GLU A 181 -25.04 -42.89 -49.93
C GLU A 181 -23.85 -42.25 -50.72
N GLU A 182 -22.55 -42.36 -50.40
CA GLU A 182 -21.73 -43.20 -49.50
C GLU A 182 -20.28 -42.63 -49.44
N ALA A 183 -19.49 -43.12 -48.48
CA ALA A 183 -18.02 -43.33 -48.50
C ALA A 183 -17.07 -42.47 -47.62
N SER A 184 -16.66 -43.15 -46.53
CA SER A 184 -15.32 -43.31 -45.93
C SER A 184 -14.68 -42.26 -44.99
N SER A 185 -14.53 -42.72 -43.74
CA SER A 185 -13.36 -42.62 -42.84
C SER A 185 -12.72 -41.27 -42.56
N ASP A 186 -12.92 -40.75 -41.34
CA ASP A 186 -11.94 -40.90 -40.26
C ASP A 186 -12.55 -40.50 -38.90
N THR A 187 -12.31 -41.32 -37.88
CA THR A 187 -12.75 -41.08 -36.50
C THR A 187 -11.85 -40.04 -35.85
N ASP A 188 -12.34 -38.82 -35.69
CA ASP A 188 -11.84 -37.86 -34.71
C ASP A 188 -12.82 -37.77 -33.53
N GLU A 189 -12.38 -38.21 -32.35
CA GLU A 189 -13.08 -37.95 -31.09
C GLU A 189 -13.17 -36.43 -30.88
N PRO A 190 -14.34 -35.87 -30.52
CA PRO A 190 -14.42 -34.47 -30.16
C PRO A 190 -13.66 -34.26 -28.85
N SER A 191 -12.64 -33.39 -28.91
CA SER A 191 -11.92 -32.85 -27.77
C SER A 191 -12.92 -32.40 -26.71
N LYS A 192 -12.77 -32.92 -25.48
CA LYS A 192 -13.46 -32.39 -24.31
C LYS A 192 -13.16 -30.89 -24.24
N ASP A 193 -14.17 -30.08 -24.49
CA ASP A 193 -14.17 -28.70 -24.03
C ASP A 193 -13.91 -28.76 -22.51
N GLU A 194 -12.73 -28.31 -22.09
CA GLU A 194 -12.49 -28.02 -20.68
C GLU A 194 -13.47 -26.91 -20.31
N GLU A 195 -14.63 -27.28 -19.75
CA GLU A 195 -15.55 -26.34 -19.12
C GLU A 195 -14.73 -25.51 -18.13
N GLN A 196 -14.47 -24.25 -18.48
CA GLN A 196 -13.85 -23.33 -17.56
C GLN A 196 -14.73 -23.27 -16.31
N PRO A 197 -14.14 -23.44 -15.11
CA PRO A 197 -14.92 -23.38 -13.89
C PRO A 197 -15.69 -22.05 -13.83
N PRO A 198 -16.92 -22.04 -13.30
CA PRO A 198 -17.71 -20.82 -13.21
C PRO A 198 -16.89 -19.74 -12.48
N PRO A 199 -17.05 -18.45 -12.85
CA PRO A 199 -16.26 -17.38 -12.27
C PRO A 199 -16.41 -17.38 -10.75
N LEU A 200 -15.29 -17.29 -10.02
CA LEU A 200 -15.28 -17.36 -8.55
C LEU A 200 -16.16 -16.29 -7.91
N ALA A 201 -16.31 -15.13 -8.56
CA ALA A 201 -17.19 -14.04 -8.13
C ALA A 201 -18.70 -14.32 -8.38
N GLY A 202 -19.06 -15.32 -9.19
CA GLY A 202 -20.45 -15.69 -9.48
C GLY A 202 -21.32 -14.51 -9.93
N ALA A 203 -22.40 -14.21 -9.19
CA ALA A 203 -23.30 -13.09 -9.48
C ALA A 203 -22.70 -11.70 -9.23
N ASN A 204 -21.51 -11.60 -8.62
CA ASN A 204 -20.84 -10.34 -8.31
C ASN A 204 -19.91 -9.86 -9.44
N VAL A 205 -19.84 -10.57 -10.57
CA VAL A 205 -19.02 -10.16 -11.73
C VAL A 205 -19.38 -8.74 -12.16
N MET A 206 -18.34 -7.93 -12.38
CA MET A 206 -18.47 -6.51 -12.68
C MET A 206 -17.31 -6.03 -13.55
N ASN A 207 -17.47 -4.86 -14.15
CA ASN A 207 -16.40 -4.14 -14.83
C ASN A 207 -15.60 -3.36 -13.78
N VAL A 208 -14.31 -3.62 -13.65
CA VAL A 208 -13.44 -2.94 -12.70
C VAL A 208 -12.38 -2.16 -13.47
N ILE A 209 -12.27 -0.86 -13.19
CA ILE A 209 -11.21 -0.02 -13.77
C ILE A 209 -10.34 0.50 -12.65
N LEU A 210 -9.13 -0.04 -12.55
CA LEU A 210 -8.11 0.43 -11.64
C LEU A 210 -7.33 1.57 -12.30
N VAL A 211 -7.22 2.70 -11.61
CA VAL A 211 -6.49 3.88 -12.09
C VAL A 211 -5.35 4.16 -11.12
N ALA A 212 -4.14 4.26 -11.67
CA ALA A 212 -2.93 4.47 -10.88
C ALA A 212 -1.89 5.29 -11.64
N ALA A 213 -1.05 6.03 -10.90
CA ALA A 213 0.10 6.73 -11.49
C ALA A 213 1.28 5.79 -11.80
N GLU A 214 1.28 4.58 -11.24
CA GLU A 214 2.30 3.54 -11.39
C GLU A 214 1.64 2.21 -11.73
N CYS A 215 2.33 1.37 -12.50
CA CYS A 215 1.98 -0.02 -12.76
C CYS A 215 3.21 -0.79 -13.21
N ALA A 216 3.59 -1.82 -12.44
CA ALA A 216 4.63 -2.76 -12.86
C ALA A 216 4.13 -3.63 -14.05
N PRO A 217 5.00 -4.01 -15.00
CA PRO A 217 6.44 -3.68 -15.10
C PRO A 217 6.73 -2.32 -15.75
N PHE A 218 5.73 -1.60 -16.25
CA PHE A 218 5.89 -0.41 -17.09
C PHE A 218 6.49 0.81 -16.36
N SER A 219 5.98 1.10 -15.16
CA SER A 219 6.44 2.23 -14.33
C SER A 219 6.21 1.94 -12.85
N LYS A 220 7.28 2.00 -12.04
CA LYS A 220 7.24 1.64 -10.62
C LYS A 220 8.25 2.48 -9.85
N THR A 221 7.82 3.08 -8.74
CA THR A 221 8.70 3.71 -7.74
C THR A 221 8.52 3.09 -6.36
N GLY A 222 7.32 2.60 -6.05
CA GLY A 222 7.00 1.99 -4.76
C GLY A 222 6.03 0.82 -4.87
N GLY A 223 5.38 0.49 -3.75
CA GLY A 223 4.43 -0.63 -3.67
C GLY A 223 3.13 -0.42 -4.46
N LEU A 224 2.80 0.82 -4.82
CA LEU A 224 1.63 1.11 -5.67
C LEU A 224 1.75 0.43 -7.03
N GLY A 225 2.93 0.48 -7.66
CA GLY A 225 3.17 -0.19 -8.94
C GLY A 225 2.95 -1.71 -8.87
N ASP A 226 3.30 -2.34 -7.74
CA ASP A 226 3.07 -3.78 -7.51
C ASP A 226 1.58 -4.09 -7.38
N VAL A 227 0.83 -3.27 -6.64
CA VAL A 227 -0.62 -3.44 -6.52
C VAL A 227 -1.29 -3.30 -7.87
N ALA A 228 -0.96 -2.25 -8.63
CA ALA A 228 -1.55 -1.99 -9.94
C ALA A 228 -1.16 -3.05 -11.00
N GLY A 229 -0.01 -3.72 -10.84
CA GLY A 229 0.40 -4.81 -11.73
C GLY A 229 -0.25 -6.16 -11.42
N ALA A 230 -0.58 -6.43 -10.14
CA ALA A 230 -0.94 -7.78 -9.69
C ALA A 230 -2.40 -7.94 -9.22
N LEU A 231 -2.96 -6.98 -8.48
CA LEU A 231 -4.36 -7.03 -8.02
C LEU A 231 -5.35 -7.17 -9.20
N PRO A 232 -5.20 -6.42 -10.32
CA PRO A 232 -6.08 -6.56 -11.48
C PRO A 232 -6.11 -7.97 -12.06
N LYS A 233 -4.96 -8.65 -12.12
CA LYS A 233 -4.86 -10.02 -12.62
C LYS A 233 -5.58 -11.01 -11.71
N ALA A 234 -5.52 -10.80 -10.40
CA ALA A 234 -6.25 -11.62 -9.43
C ALA A 234 -7.77 -11.40 -9.53
N LEU A 235 -8.23 -10.14 -9.69
CA LEU A 235 -9.64 -9.85 -9.94
C LEU A 235 -10.13 -10.45 -11.27
N ALA A 236 -9.31 -10.44 -12.32
CA ALA A 236 -9.64 -11.06 -13.60
C ALA A 236 -9.81 -12.59 -13.47
N ARG A 237 -8.92 -13.27 -12.71
CA ARG A 237 -9.07 -14.71 -12.40
C ARG A 237 -10.35 -15.04 -11.66
N ARG A 238 -10.92 -14.09 -10.90
CA ARG A 238 -12.21 -14.24 -10.23
C ARG A 238 -13.41 -14.04 -11.15
N GLY A 239 -13.18 -13.63 -12.40
CA GLY A 239 -14.19 -13.48 -13.45
C GLY A 239 -14.61 -12.04 -13.74
N HIS A 240 -14.01 -11.04 -13.07
CA HIS A 240 -14.28 -9.65 -13.40
C HIS A 240 -13.65 -9.27 -14.74
N ARG A 241 -14.29 -8.35 -15.47
CA ARG A 241 -13.65 -7.69 -16.61
C ARG A 241 -12.83 -6.52 -16.07
N VAL A 242 -11.51 -6.59 -16.18
CA VAL A 242 -10.62 -5.66 -15.47
C VAL A 242 -9.74 -4.86 -16.43
N MET A 243 -9.74 -3.55 -16.23
CA MET A 243 -8.85 -2.61 -16.90
C MET A 243 -7.94 -1.90 -15.90
N VAL A 244 -6.71 -1.63 -16.32
CA VAL A 244 -5.78 -0.76 -15.63
C VAL A 244 -5.49 0.45 -16.50
N VAL A 245 -5.76 1.65 -15.99
CA VAL A 245 -5.48 2.92 -16.67
C VAL A 245 -4.30 3.61 -16.01
N VAL A 246 -3.22 3.81 -16.77
CA VAL A 246 -1.99 4.47 -16.31
C VAL A 246 -1.45 5.47 -17.34
N PRO A 247 -0.65 6.47 -16.96
CA PRO A 247 0.04 7.32 -17.93
C PRO A 247 1.15 6.55 -18.68
N ARG A 248 1.39 6.94 -19.93
CA ARG A 248 2.50 6.42 -20.75
C ARG A 248 3.75 7.28 -20.54
N TYR A 249 4.70 6.79 -19.74
CA TYR A 249 5.93 7.54 -19.42
C TYR A 249 7.11 7.25 -20.36
N ALA A 250 7.08 6.11 -21.04
CA ALA A 250 8.05 5.70 -22.05
C ALA A 250 7.35 4.92 -23.17
N GLU A 251 8.11 4.58 -24.20
CA GLU A 251 7.65 3.64 -25.22
C GLU A 251 7.70 2.22 -24.65
N TYR A 252 6.54 1.57 -24.60
CA TYR A 252 6.38 0.17 -24.19
C TYR A 252 6.10 -0.65 -25.45
N GLU A 253 6.76 -1.79 -25.59
CA GLU A 253 6.68 -2.65 -26.78
C GLU A 253 5.29 -3.26 -26.95
N GLU A 254 4.66 -3.62 -25.83
CA GLU A 254 3.34 -4.27 -25.77
C GLU A 254 2.20 -3.27 -26.05
N ALA A 255 2.44 -1.98 -25.84
CA ALA A 255 1.42 -0.94 -25.94
C ALA A 255 1.16 -0.55 -27.40
N LYS A 256 -0.01 -0.95 -27.92
CA LYS A 256 -0.45 -0.67 -29.28
C LYS A 256 -1.37 0.52 -29.33
N ASP A 257 -1.23 1.33 -30.37
CA ASP A 257 -2.08 2.49 -30.57
C ASP A 257 -3.52 2.08 -30.92
N VAL A 258 -4.51 2.60 -30.19
CA VAL A 258 -5.93 2.31 -30.40
C VAL A 258 -6.54 3.22 -31.49
N GLY A 259 -5.84 4.27 -31.92
CA GLY A 259 -6.34 5.24 -32.90
C GLY A 259 -7.36 6.25 -32.34
N VAL A 260 -7.64 6.22 -31.04
CA VAL A 260 -8.60 7.12 -30.38
C VAL A 260 -7.89 8.34 -29.82
N ARG A 261 -8.35 9.55 -30.19
CA ARG A 261 -7.80 10.87 -29.82
C ARG A 261 -8.89 11.70 -29.17
N LYS A 262 -8.57 12.31 -28.03
CA LYS A 262 -9.48 13.18 -27.27
C LYS A 262 -8.76 14.44 -26.83
N ARG A 263 -9.51 15.54 -26.69
CA ARG A 263 -8.97 16.82 -26.21
C ARG A 263 -9.63 17.17 -24.89
N TYR A 264 -8.80 17.56 -23.94
CA TYR A 264 -9.22 17.94 -22.60
C TYR A 264 -8.70 19.33 -22.28
N LYS A 265 -9.57 20.19 -21.75
CA LYS A 265 -9.15 21.50 -21.26
C LYS A 265 -8.46 21.33 -19.90
N VAL A 266 -7.24 21.82 -19.77
CA VAL A 266 -6.45 21.83 -18.54
C VAL A 266 -5.79 23.20 -18.39
N ALA A 267 -6.06 23.90 -17.29
CA ALA A 267 -5.53 25.24 -17.07
C ALA A 267 -5.79 26.22 -18.25
N GLY A 268 -6.95 26.10 -18.89
CA GLY A 268 -7.32 26.92 -20.07
C GLY A 268 -6.71 26.49 -21.40
N GLN A 269 -5.87 25.44 -21.44
CA GLN A 269 -5.25 24.91 -22.65
C GLN A 269 -5.91 23.60 -23.09
N ASP A 270 -6.14 23.43 -24.39
CA ASP A 270 -6.59 22.16 -24.94
C ASP A 270 -5.41 21.21 -25.10
N MET A 271 -5.48 20.08 -24.39
CA MET A 271 -4.46 19.05 -24.39
C MET A 271 -4.97 17.80 -25.08
N GLU A 272 -4.25 17.33 -26.10
CA GLU A 272 -4.57 16.08 -26.79
C GLU A 272 -4.05 14.87 -26.00
N VAL A 273 -4.90 13.85 -25.94
CA VAL A 273 -4.63 12.55 -25.33
C VAL A 273 -4.86 11.47 -26.37
N MET A 274 -3.90 10.55 -26.44
CA MET A 274 -3.95 9.35 -27.25
C MET A 274 -4.01 8.13 -26.33
N TYR A 275 -4.77 7.12 -26.72
CA TYR A 275 -4.91 5.89 -25.95
C TYR A 275 -4.14 4.76 -26.62
N PHE A 276 -3.32 4.07 -25.82
CA PHE A 276 -2.66 2.83 -26.19
C PHE A 276 -3.21 1.68 -25.35
N HIS A 277 -3.16 0.46 -25.87
CA HIS A 277 -3.72 -0.73 -25.24
C HIS A 277 -2.76 -1.92 -25.33
N ALA A 278 -2.71 -2.71 -24.26
CA ALA A 278 -2.12 -4.03 -24.20
C ALA A 278 -3.05 -4.97 -23.42
N TYR A 279 -3.15 -6.23 -23.83
CA TYR A 279 -3.92 -7.25 -23.12
C TYR A 279 -2.97 -8.31 -22.56
N ILE A 280 -2.89 -8.43 -21.23
CA ILE A 280 -1.90 -9.26 -20.53
C ILE A 280 -2.59 -9.96 -19.36
N ASP A 281 -2.43 -11.29 -19.27
CA ASP A 281 -2.95 -12.11 -18.16
C ASP A 281 -4.43 -11.88 -17.82
N GLY A 282 -5.29 -11.68 -18.83
CA GLY A 282 -6.73 -11.46 -18.62
C GLY A 282 -7.13 -10.01 -18.31
N VAL A 283 -6.19 -9.06 -18.38
CA VAL A 283 -6.39 -7.66 -18.00
C VAL A 283 -6.12 -6.72 -19.17
N ASP A 284 -6.97 -5.72 -19.33
CA ASP A 284 -6.81 -4.62 -20.28
C ASP A 284 -5.94 -3.51 -19.70
N PHE A 285 -4.70 -3.37 -20.15
CA PHE A 285 -3.83 -2.24 -19.80
C PHE A 285 -4.02 -1.12 -20.82
N VAL A 286 -4.53 0.03 -20.35
CA VAL A 286 -4.76 1.23 -21.15
C VAL A 286 -3.79 2.33 -20.72
N PHE A 287 -3.00 2.81 -21.67
CA PHE A 287 -2.02 3.87 -21.43
C PHE A 287 -2.51 5.20 -22.00
N ILE A 288 -2.53 6.22 -21.15
CA ILE A 288 -2.82 7.60 -21.52
C ILE A 288 -1.52 8.26 -21.97
N ASP A 289 -1.40 8.52 -23.26
CA ASP A 289 -0.27 9.20 -23.86
C ASP A 289 -0.60 10.67 -24.15
N SER A 290 0.31 11.55 -23.73
CA SER A 290 0.28 12.98 -24.00
C SER A 290 1.70 13.54 -23.81
N PRO A 291 2.13 14.62 -24.49
CA PRO A 291 3.47 15.17 -24.33
C PRO A 291 3.88 15.46 -22.88
N VAL A 292 2.92 15.72 -21.99
CA VAL A 292 3.22 15.97 -20.57
C VAL A 292 3.62 14.73 -19.78
N PHE A 293 3.39 13.51 -20.27
CA PHE A 293 3.79 12.28 -19.59
C PHE A 293 5.09 11.68 -20.12
N ARG A 294 5.47 12.00 -21.36
CA ARG A 294 6.62 11.37 -22.04
C ARG A 294 7.96 11.76 -21.39
N HIS A 295 8.92 10.85 -21.49
CA HIS A 295 10.31 11.02 -21.02
C HIS A 295 10.44 11.23 -19.50
N LEU A 296 9.45 10.78 -18.72
CA LEU A 296 9.47 10.83 -17.25
C LEU A 296 9.74 9.47 -16.62
N SER A 297 10.09 8.44 -17.39
CA SER A 297 10.28 7.07 -16.87
C SER A 297 11.33 6.95 -15.75
N SER A 298 12.33 7.83 -15.73
CA SER A 298 13.33 7.90 -14.66
C SER A 298 12.81 8.55 -13.37
N ASN A 299 11.80 9.41 -13.46
CA ASN A 299 11.19 10.09 -12.33
C ASN A 299 9.76 10.57 -12.67
N ILE A 300 8.79 9.67 -12.53
CA ILE A 300 7.38 9.93 -12.89
C ILE A 300 6.73 11.04 -12.04
N TYR A 301 7.27 11.27 -10.84
CA TYR A 301 6.86 12.33 -9.92
C TYR A 301 7.70 13.60 -10.04
N GLY A 302 8.63 13.64 -10.99
CA GLY A 302 9.53 14.77 -11.20
C GLY A 302 8.83 16.01 -11.76
N GLY A 303 9.47 17.16 -11.58
CA GLY A 303 9.02 18.44 -12.10
C GLY A 303 8.43 19.38 -11.04
N HIS A 304 8.01 20.56 -11.49
CA HIS A 304 7.44 21.55 -10.59
C HIS A 304 6.03 21.14 -10.15
N ARG A 305 5.66 21.49 -8.91
CA ARG A 305 4.39 21.11 -8.27
C ARG A 305 3.16 21.37 -9.15
N LEU A 306 3.11 22.53 -9.80
CA LEU A 306 2.00 22.92 -10.67
C LEU A 306 1.93 22.08 -11.96
N ASP A 307 3.07 21.64 -12.49
CA ASP A 307 3.10 20.75 -13.66
C ASP A 307 2.56 19.38 -13.29
N ILE A 308 2.94 18.88 -12.10
CA ILE A 308 2.39 17.63 -11.57
C ILE A 308 0.87 17.75 -11.39
N LEU A 309 0.37 18.85 -10.83
CA LEU A 309 -1.07 19.11 -10.70
C LEU A 309 -1.77 19.04 -12.07
N LYS A 310 -1.27 19.76 -13.08
CA LYS A 310 -1.85 19.77 -14.44
C LYS A 310 -1.83 18.37 -15.07
N ARG A 311 -0.75 17.60 -14.88
CA ARG A 311 -0.67 16.20 -15.33
C ARG A 311 -1.74 15.34 -14.68
N MET A 312 -1.94 15.46 -13.37
CA MET A 312 -2.95 14.67 -12.66
C MET A 312 -4.38 15.08 -13.03
N VAL A 313 -4.62 16.37 -13.32
CA VAL A 313 -5.89 16.87 -13.86
C VAL A 313 -6.17 16.23 -15.23
N LEU A 314 -5.22 16.28 -16.15
CA LEU A 314 -5.35 15.65 -17.47
C LEU A 314 -5.63 14.15 -17.34
N PHE A 315 -4.83 13.48 -16.51
CA PHE A 315 -4.91 12.04 -16.31
C PHE A 315 -6.28 11.62 -15.79
N CYS A 316 -6.79 12.26 -14.73
CA CYS A 316 -8.08 11.91 -14.15
C CYS A 316 -9.26 12.21 -15.09
N LYS A 317 -9.21 13.35 -15.82
CA LYS A 317 -10.24 13.68 -16.81
C LYS A 317 -10.32 12.64 -17.92
N ALA A 318 -9.17 12.26 -18.48
CA ALA A 318 -9.11 11.22 -19.50
C ALA A 318 -9.56 9.85 -18.94
N ALA A 319 -9.09 9.48 -17.74
CA ALA A 319 -9.37 8.18 -17.13
C ALA A 319 -10.86 7.92 -16.86
N VAL A 320 -11.64 8.94 -16.47
CA VAL A 320 -13.09 8.77 -16.23
C VAL A 320 -13.83 8.39 -17.51
N GLU A 321 -13.38 8.83 -18.69
CA GLU A 321 -14.09 8.62 -19.96
C GLU A 321 -13.61 7.41 -20.77
N VAL A 322 -12.49 6.79 -20.34
CA VAL A 322 -11.97 5.54 -20.93
C VAL A 322 -13.04 4.46 -21.14
N PRO A 323 -14.00 4.22 -20.21
CA PRO A 323 -15.01 3.17 -20.38
C PRO A 323 -15.83 3.29 -21.67
N TRP A 324 -15.97 4.49 -22.23
CA TRP A 324 -16.74 4.72 -23.45
C TRP A 324 -15.89 4.83 -24.72
N TYR A 325 -14.61 5.17 -24.58
CA TYR A 325 -13.78 5.56 -25.73
C TYR A 325 -12.78 4.51 -26.17
N VAL A 326 -12.37 3.60 -25.27
CA VAL A 326 -11.33 2.62 -25.59
C VAL A 326 -11.97 1.25 -25.82
N PRO A 327 -12.09 0.79 -27.09
CA PRO A 327 -12.65 -0.52 -27.41
C PRO A 327 -11.63 -1.63 -27.14
N CYS A 328 -11.63 -2.16 -25.93
CA CYS A 328 -10.81 -3.30 -25.55
C CYS A 328 -11.41 -4.61 -26.11
N GLY A 329 -10.71 -5.25 -27.05
CA GLY A 329 -11.26 -6.42 -27.76
C GLY A 329 -12.44 -6.07 -28.69
N GLY A 330 -12.50 -4.83 -29.17
CA GLY A 330 -13.57 -4.34 -30.04
C GLY A 330 -14.82 -3.83 -29.31
N VAL A 331 -14.90 -3.97 -27.98
CA VAL A 331 -16.06 -3.57 -27.18
C VAL A 331 -15.63 -2.67 -26.02
N CYS A 332 -16.28 -1.52 -25.87
CA CYS A 332 -16.06 -0.63 -24.74
C CYS A 332 -16.56 -1.25 -23.41
N TYR A 333 -16.04 -0.78 -22.27
CA TYR A 333 -16.49 -1.27 -20.96
C TYR A 333 -17.91 -0.80 -20.64
N GLY A 334 -18.26 0.41 -21.08
CA GLY A 334 -19.51 1.08 -20.71
C GLY A 334 -19.60 1.39 -19.21
N ASP A 335 -20.74 1.89 -18.78
CA ASP A 335 -21.00 2.36 -17.42
C ASP A 335 -22.01 1.52 -16.63
N GLY A 336 -22.51 0.42 -17.22
CA GLY A 336 -23.53 -0.45 -16.62
C GLY A 336 -23.17 -0.99 -15.23
N ASN A 337 -22.31 -2.02 -15.15
CA ASN A 337 -21.81 -2.55 -13.87
C ASN A 337 -20.36 -2.16 -13.61
N LEU A 338 -20.06 -0.85 -13.65
CA LEU A 338 -18.70 -0.32 -13.56
C LEU A 338 -18.32 0.17 -12.15
N ALA A 339 -17.16 -0.23 -11.63
CA ALA A 339 -16.53 0.33 -10.45
C ALA A 339 -15.10 0.80 -10.75
N PHE A 340 -14.76 2.01 -10.30
CA PHE A 340 -13.40 2.55 -10.34
C PHE A 340 -12.66 2.27 -9.04
N ILE A 341 -11.39 1.89 -9.14
CA ILE A 341 -10.44 1.87 -8.03
C ILE A 341 -9.41 2.97 -8.29
N ALA A 342 -9.57 4.09 -7.60
CA ALA A 342 -8.61 5.19 -7.61
C ALA A 342 -7.53 4.91 -6.55
N ASN A 343 -6.25 5.02 -6.91
CA ASN A 343 -5.13 4.82 -6.00
C ASN A 343 -4.36 6.12 -5.74
N ASP A 344 -4.19 6.45 -4.45
CA ASP A 344 -3.48 7.62 -3.93
C ASP A 344 -3.97 8.99 -4.45
N TRP A 345 -3.32 10.05 -3.97
CA TRP A 345 -3.66 11.44 -4.28
C TRP A 345 -3.63 11.76 -5.78
N HIS A 346 -2.80 11.05 -6.57
CA HIS A 346 -2.67 11.21 -8.02
C HIS A 346 -4.00 11.03 -8.77
N THR A 347 -4.83 10.13 -8.26
CA THR A 347 -6.12 9.76 -8.89
C THR A 347 -7.31 10.21 -8.07
N ALA A 348 -7.10 10.92 -6.97
CA ALA A 348 -8.16 11.36 -6.08
C ALA A 348 -9.08 12.43 -6.69
N LEU A 349 -8.71 13.03 -7.83
CA LEU A 349 -9.63 13.85 -8.63
C LEU A 349 -10.65 13.02 -9.40
N LEU A 350 -10.39 11.75 -9.69
CA LEU A 350 -11.30 10.85 -10.41
C LEU A 350 -12.69 10.77 -9.76
N PRO A 351 -12.84 10.44 -8.45
CA PRO A 351 -14.16 10.41 -7.82
C PRO A 351 -14.84 11.80 -7.81
N VAL A 352 -14.05 12.88 -7.75
CA VAL A 352 -14.59 14.24 -7.80
C VAL A 352 -15.17 14.56 -9.17
N TYR A 353 -14.44 14.25 -10.26
CA TYR A 353 -14.94 14.45 -11.63
C TYR A 353 -16.11 13.52 -11.94
N LEU A 354 -16.05 12.26 -11.50
CA LEU A 354 -17.16 11.30 -11.63
C LEU A 354 -18.46 11.89 -11.04
N LYS A 355 -18.36 12.52 -9.88
CA LYS A 355 -19.50 13.20 -9.24
C LYS A 355 -19.91 14.45 -10.02
N ALA A 356 -18.99 15.41 -10.17
CA ALA A 356 -19.26 16.75 -10.67
C ALA A 356 -19.73 16.80 -12.12
N TYR A 357 -19.14 16.00 -13.01
CA TYR A 357 -19.39 16.09 -14.44
C TYR A 357 -20.32 15.01 -14.98
N TYR A 358 -20.41 13.86 -14.31
CA TYR A 358 -21.18 12.73 -14.83
C TYR A 358 -22.41 12.46 -13.97
N ARG A 359 -22.23 12.10 -12.68
CA ARG A 359 -23.37 11.72 -11.82
C ARG A 359 -24.37 12.85 -11.63
N ASP A 360 -23.90 14.07 -11.36
CA ASP A 360 -24.77 15.23 -11.17
C ASP A 360 -25.52 15.64 -12.46
N HIS A 361 -25.06 15.14 -13.61
CA HIS A 361 -25.67 15.35 -14.93
C HIS A 361 -26.41 14.10 -15.47
N GLY A 362 -26.64 13.10 -14.62
CA GLY A 362 -27.40 11.89 -14.97
C GLY A 362 -26.64 10.81 -15.74
N LEU A 363 -25.34 10.99 -15.98
CA LEU A 363 -24.45 9.99 -16.60
C LEU A 363 -23.75 9.15 -15.52
N MET A 364 -23.36 7.90 -15.82
CA MET A 364 -22.64 7.03 -14.86
C MET A 364 -23.32 6.91 -13.47
N LYS A 365 -24.65 6.99 -13.43
CA LYS A 365 -25.43 7.09 -12.17
C LYS A 365 -25.17 5.93 -11.19
N TYR A 366 -24.95 4.74 -11.73
CA TYR A 366 -24.69 3.51 -10.96
C TYR A 366 -23.20 3.16 -10.87
N THR A 367 -22.33 3.95 -11.50
CA THR A 367 -20.89 3.81 -11.36
C THR A 367 -20.48 4.20 -9.93
N ARG A 368 -19.52 3.46 -9.39
CA ARG A 368 -18.99 3.69 -8.04
C ARG A 368 -17.49 3.83 -8.08
N SER A 369 -16.95 4.51 -7.08
CA SER A 369 -15.52 4.76 -6.94
C SER A 369 -15.06 4.38 -5.54
N VAL A 370 -13.97 3.62 -5.49
CA VAL A 370 -13.24 3.31 -4.26
C VAL A 370 -11.90 4.02 -4.31
N LEU A 371 -11.58 4.80 -3.28
CA LEU A 371 -10.27 5.46 -3.16
C LEU A 371 -9.39 4.68 -2.19
N VAL A 372 -8.24 4.19 -2.67
CA VAL A 372 -7.29 3.39 -1.91
C VAL A 372 -6.09 4.26 -1.49
N ILE A 373 -5.83 4.29 -0.18
CA ILE A 373 -4.72 5.01 0.44
C ILE A 373 -3.53 4.04 0.59
N HIS A 374 -2.50 4.23 -0.25
CA HIS A 374 -1.22 3.51 -0.11
C HIS A 374 -0.22 4.30 0.72
N ASN A 375 -0.26 5.63 0.67
CA ASN A 375 0.59 6.48 1.50
C ASN A 375 -0.05 7.86 1.79
N ILE A 376 -0.40 8.10 3.05
CA ILE A 376 -1.10 9.33 3.51
C ILE A 376 -0.16 10.53 3.57
N ALA A 377 1.16 10.32 3.52
CA ALA A 377 2.14 11.40 3.57
C ALA A 377 2.10 12.28 2.30
N HIS A 378 1.64 11.73 1.17
CA HIS A 378 1.53 12.45 -0.10
C HIS A 378 0.06 12.71 -0.42
N GLN A 379 -0.35 13.99 -0.40
CA GLN A 379 -1.77 14.37 -0.46
C GLN A 379 -2.12 15.32 -1.62
N GLY A 380 -1.14 15.72 -2.43
CA GLY A 380 -1.35 16.74 -3.46
C GLY A 380 -1.73 18.11 -2.87
N ARG A 381 -0.92 18.62 -1.93
CA ARG A 381 -1.16 19.91 -1.25
C ARG A 381 -0.71 21.10 -2.09
N GLY A 382 -1.41 22.23 -1.94
CA GLY A 382 -1.06 23.49 -2.61
C GLY A 382 -1.76 24.72 -2.02
N PRO A 383 -1.46 25.93 -2.53
CA PRO A 383 -2.25 27.13 -2.29
C PRO A 383 -3.71 26.95 -2.74
N VAL A 384 -4.65 27.61 -2.06
CA VAL A 384 -6.08 27.56 -2.37
C VAL A 384 -6.38 28.00 -3.82
N ASP A 385 -5.62 28.96 -4.34
CA ASP A 385 -5.76 29.49 -5.71
C ASP A 385 -5.53 28.42 -6.81
N ASP A 386 -4.85 27.32 -6.47
CA ASP A 386 -4.63 26.22 -7.40
C ASP A 386 -5.93 25.49 -7.77
N PHE A 387 -7.02 25.71 -7.03
CA PHE A 387 -8.36 25.22 -7.40
C PHE A 387 -8.78 25.66 -8.81
N SER A 388 -8.31 26.83 -9.27
CA SER A 388 -8.56 27.29 -10.65
C SER A 388 -8.04 26.31 -11.73
N TYR A 389 -7.05 25.47 -11.41
CA TYR A 389 -6.46 24.52 -12.36
C TYR A 389 -7.20 23.18 -12.44
N VAL A 390 -8.00 22.82 -11.42
CA VAL A 390 -8.78 21.57 -11.45
C VAL A 390 -10.02 21.68 -12.32
N ASP A 391 -10.38 22.89 -12.77
CA ASP A 391 -11.51 23.12 -13.67
C ASP A 391 -12.75 22.42 -13.13
N LEU A 392 -13.21 22.86 -11.96
CA LEU A 392 -14.41 22.40 -11.26
C LEU A 392 -15.31 23.60 -10.92
N PRO A 393 -16.64 23.41 -10.81
CA PRO A 393 -17.54 24.47 -10.35
C PRO A 393 -17.15 24.99 -8.96
N GLY A 394 -17.29 26.30 -8.73
CA GLY A 394 -16.82 26.96 -7.50
C GLY A 394 -17.36 26.38 -6.19
N HIS A 395 -18.54 25.77 -6.20
CA HIS A 395 -19.13 25.13 -5.01
C HIS A 395 -18.37 23.87 -4.54
N TYR A 396 -17.46 23.32 -5.36
CA TYR A 396 -16.57 22.24 -4.92
C TYR A 396 -15.36 22.72 -4.12
N LEU A 397 -15.05 24.02 -4.11
CA LEU A 397 -13.85 24.57 -3.47
C LEU A 397 -13.69 24.11 -2.01
N ASP A 398 -14.79 24.13 -1.24
CA ASP A 398 -14.79 23.74 0.17
C ASP A 398 -14.44 22.26 0.38
N SER A 399 -14.66 21.40 -0.63
CA SER A 399 -14.22 20.00 -0.57
C SER A 399 -12.68 19.89 -0.60
N PHE A 400 -12.00 20.83 -1.25
CA PHE A 400 -10.53 20.87 -1.36
C PHE A 400 -9.85 21.61 -0.23
N LYS A 401 -10.57 22.41 0.56
CA LYS A 401 -10.00 23.12 1.69
C LYS A 401 -9.73 22.16 2.86
N LEU A 402 -8.53 22.25 3.41
CA LEU A 402 -8.13 21.59 4.64
C LEU A 402 -7.35 22.57 5.52
N TYR A 403 -7.64 22.60 6.81
CA TYR A 403 -6.92 23.42 7.77
C TYR A 403 -5.80 22.62 8.45
N ASP A 404 -4.57 23.11 8.35
CA ASP A 404 -3.42 22.64 9.11
C ASP A 404 -3.15 23.62 10.27
N PRO A 405 -3.09 23.17 11.54
CA PRO A 405 -2.80 24.06 12.68
C PRO A 405 -1.49 24.86 12.55
N VAL A 406 -0.52 24.37 11.77
CA VAL A 406 0.77 25.05 11.55
C VAL A 406 0.73 25.87 10.26
N GLY A 407 0.16 25.31 9.20
CA GLY A 407 0.21 25.87 7.84
C GLY A 407 -0.99 26.73 7.43
N GLY A 408 -2.06 26.75 8.24
CA GLY A 408 -3.33 27.39 7.89
C GLY A 408 -4.15 26.60 6.87
N GLU A 409 -5.11 27.28 6.25
CA GLU A 409 -5.95 26.72 5.19
C GLU A 409 -5.14 26.49 3.90
N HIS A 410 -5.27 25.30 3.31
CA HIS A 410 -4.62 24.94 2.07
C HIS A 410 -5.51 24.06 1.18
N PHE A 411 -5.18 24.03 -0.12
CA PHE A 411 -5.78 23.14 -1.11
C PHE A 411 -5.23 21.72 -0.95
N ASN A 412 -6.11 20.73 -0.98
CA ASN A 412 -5.77 19.33 -0.79
C ASN A 412 -6.64 18.42 -1.69
N ILE A 413 -6.01 17.89 -2.74
CA ILE A 413 -6.67 16.99 -3.71
C ILE A 413 -7.16 15.72 -3.03
N PHE A 414 -6.33 15.16 -2.14
CA PHE A 414 -6.64 13.88 -1.51
C PHE A 414 -7.83 13.99 -0.58
N ALA A 415 -7.94 15.08 0.18
CA ALA A 415 -9.10 15.37 1.02
C ALA A 415 -10.40 15.47 0.21
N ALA A 416 -10.37 16.14 -0.95
CA ALA A 416 -11.53 16.21 -1.84
C ALA A 416 -11.93 14.83 -2.39
N GLY A 417 -10.95 14.02 -2.79
CA GLY A 417 -11.21 12.65 -3.25
C GLY A 417 -11.81 11.75 -2.17
N LEU A 418 -11.32 11.85 -0.92
CA LEU A 418 -11.85 11.11 0.22
C LEU A 418 -13.31 11.49 0.52
N LYS A 419 -13.68 12.77 0.37
CA LYS A 419 -15.06 13.25 0.52
C LYS A 419 -15.98 12.81 -0.62
N ALA A 420 -15.43 12.56 -1.82
CA ALA A 420 -16.20 12.24 -3.02
C ALA A 420 -16.35 10.73 -3.30
N ALA A 421 -15.40 9.90 -2.85
CA ALA A 421 -15.42 8.46 -3.09
C ALA A 421 -16.59 7.77 -2.38
N ASP A 422 -17.13 6.72 -2.99
CA ASP A 422 -18.23 5.93 -2.40
C ASP A 422 -17.74 5.03 -1.27
N ARG A 423 -16.48 4.57 -1.34
CA ARG A 423 -15.77 3.89 -0.25
C ARG A 423 -14.31 4.31 -0.21
N VAL A 424 -13.72 4.24 0.99
CA VAL A 424 -12.30 4.50 1.22
C VAL A 424 -11.67 3.22 1.78
N LEU A 425 -10.53 2.84 1.21
CA LEU A 425 -9.72 1.73 1.65
C LEU A 425 -8.31 2.17 1.98
N THR A 426 -7.62 1.36 2.76
CA THR A 426 -6.17 1.43 2.89
C THR A 426 -5.56 0.04 2.83
N VAL A 427 -4.23 -0.03 2.80
CA VAL A 427 -3.48 -1.25 2.52
C VAL A 427 -3.14 -2.08 3.77
N SER A 428 -3.66 -1.71 4.94
CA SER A 428 -3.66 -2.54 6.16
C SER A 428 -4.59 -1.97 7.24
N HIS A 429 -5.12 -2.81 8.13
CA HIS A 429 -5.93 -2.38 9.28
C HIS A 429 -5.07 -1.62 10.30
N GLY A 430 -3.86 -2.09 10.57
CA GLY A 430 -2.92 -1.48 11.50
C GLY A 430 -2.46 -0.08 11.09
N TYR A 431 -2.72 0.32 9.84
CA TYR A 431 -2.40 1.65 9.33
C TYR A 431 -3.45 2.71 9.63
N SER A 432 -4.72 2.35 9.56
CA SER A 432 -5.81 3.22 9.99
C SER A 432 -6.91 2.37 10.61
N TRP A 433 -7.10 2.52 11.92
CA TRP A 433 -8.19 1.86 12.64
C TRP A 433 -9.58 2.36 12.20
N GLU A 434 -9.66 3.52 11.53
CA GLU A 434 -10.92 4.12 11.07
C GLU A 434 -11.34 3.61 9.69
N PHE A 435 -10.41 3.04 8.91
CA PHE A 435 -10.68 2.56 7.56
C PHE A 435 -10.60 1.04 7.49
N ARG A 436 -11.34 0.45 6.56
CA ARG A 436 -11.18 -0.96 6.22
C ARG A 436 -9.84 -1.14 5.50
N GLY A 437 -8.96 -1.93 6.10
CA GLY A 437 -7.64 -2.22 5.56
C GLY A 437 -7.60 -3.55 4.81
N ILE A 438 -6.94 -3.60 3.66
CA ILE A 438 -6.68 -4.87 2.95
C ILE A 438 -5.20 -4.99 2.74
N VAL A 439 -4.59 -5.95 3.42
CA VAL A 439 -3.17 -6.28 3.26
C VAL A 439 -2.89 -6.69 1.81
N ASN A 440 -1.81 -6.17 1.24
CA ASN A 440 -1.38 -6.50 -0.11
C ASN A 440 -0.93 -7.96 -0.22
N GLY A 441 -1.11 -8.55 -1.40
CA GLY A 441 -0.46 -9.81 -1.75
C GLY A 441 0.96 -9.60 -2.29
N ILE A 442 1.67 -10.70 -2.50
CA ILE A 442 2.92 -10.74 -3.27
C ILE A 442 2.73 -11.50 -4.58
N ASP A 443 3.52 -11.14 -5.60
CA ASP A 443 3.59 -11.93 -6.82
C ASP A 443 4.40 -13.21 -6.53
N THR A 444 3.71 -14.34 -6.42
CA THR A 444 4.29 -15.65 -6.12
C THR A 444 4.96 -16.31 -7.32
N LYS A 445 4.95 -15.68 -8.51
CA LYS A 445 5.79 -16.07 -9.65
C LYS A 445 7.16 -15.40 -9.59
N GLU A 446 7.19 -14.14 -9.18
CA GLU A 446 8.44 -13.37 -9.03
C GLU A 446 9.15 -13.72 -7.71
N TRP A 447 8.42 -13.67 -6.59
CA TRP A 447 8.94 -13.89 -5.25
C TRP A 447 8.57 -15.27 -4.74
N ASN A 448 9.33 -16.30 -5.15
CA ASN A 448 9.11 -17.67 -4.71
C ASN A 448 10.42 -18.47 -4.71
N PRO A 449 10.90 -18.94 -3.54
CA PRO A 449 12.20 -19.61 -3.45
C PRO A 449 12.29 -20.87 -4.32
N LYS A 450 11.17 -21.48 -4.70
CA LYS A 450 11.14 -22.69 -5.53
C LYS A 450 11.44 -22.41 -7.01
N PHE A 451 11.13 -21.20 -7.49
CA PHE A 451 11.22 -20.84 -8.93
C PHE A 451 11.97 -19.53 -9.20
N ASP A 452 12.47 -18.87 -8.16
CA ASP A 452 13.21 -17.62 -8.24
C ASP A 452 14.44 -17.72 -9.16
N LEU A 453 14.39 -16.98 -10.27
CA LEU A 453 15.42 -16.95 -11.30
C LEU A 453 16.77 -16.41 -10.78
N HIS A 454 16.76 -15.62 -9.70
CA HIS A 454 17.96 -15.03 -9.12
C HIS A 454 18.77 -16.03 -8.28
N LEU A 455 18.22 -17.23 -8.03
CA LEU A 455 18.85 -18.31 -7.27
C LEU A 455 19.45 -19.42 -8.15
N HIS A 456 19.39 -19.32 -9.49
CA HIS A 456 19.92 -20.33 -10.43
C HIS A 456 21.44 -20.26 -10.68
N SER A 457 22.17 -19.33 -10.05
CA SER A 457 23.58 -19.04 -10.38
C SER A 457 24.38 -18.64 -9.14
N ASP A 458 25.70 -18.59 -9.27
CA ASP A 458 26.64 -18.13 -8.22
C ASP A 458 26.55 -18.93 -6.91
N ASP A 459 26.44 -20.26 -7.01
CA ASP A 459 26.30 -21.21 -5.88
C ASP A 459 24.98 -21.12 -5.09
N TYR A 460 24.03 -20.27 -5.51
CA TYR A 460 22.68 -20.27 -4.96
C TYR A 460 21.87 -21.49 -5.44
N THR A 461 20.78 -21.78 -4.73
CA THR A 461 19.86 -22.84 -5.12
C THR A 461 18.42 -22.47 -4.80
N ASN A 462 17.50 -22.98 -5.62
CA ASN A 462 16.07 -22.90 -5.32
C ASN A 462 15.68 -23.94 -4.28
N TYR A 463 14.67 -23.62 -3.49
CA TYR A 463 14.19 -24.49 -2.44
C TYR A 463 12.69 -24.35 -2.20
N SER A 464 12.11 -25.41 -1.63
CA SER A 464 10.72 -25.45 -1.21
C SER A 464 10.63 -25.63 0.31
N LEU A 465 9.42 -25.75 0.83
CA LEU A 465 9.17 -26.04 2.24
C LEU A 465 9.86 -27.36 2.69
N GLU A 466 9.96 -28.34 1.79
CA GLU A 466 10.58 -29.64 2.05
C GLU A 466 12.11 -29.55 2.06
N THR A 467 12.69 -28.74 1.18
CA THR A 467 14.16 -28.60 1.03
C THR A 467 14.73 -27.39 1.77
N LEU A 468 13.91 -26.66 2.54
CA LEU A 468 14.27 -25.46 3.31
C LEU A 468 15.57 -25.61 4.09
N GLN A 469 15.71 -26.71 4.85
CA GLN A 469 16.85 -26.93 5.75
C GLN A 469 18.17 -27.19 5.01
N ILE A 470 18.13 -27.44 3.70
CA ILE A 470 19.32 -27.63 2.86
C ILE A 470 19.55 -26.40 1.98
N GLY A 471 18.51 -25.94 1.30
CA GLY A 471 18.64 -24.87 0.30
C GLY A 471 18.88 -23.49 0.91
N LYS A 472 18.27 -23.17 2.06
CA LYS A 472 18.47 -21.88 2.71
C LYS A 472 19.90 -21.71 3.25
N PRO A 473 20.49 -22.70 3.97
CA PRO A 473 21.90 -22.64 4.34
C PRO A 473 22.87 -22.53 3.15
N GLN A 474 22.56 -23.16 2.01
CA GLN A 474 23.35 -23.02 0.78
C GLN A 474 23.27 -21.58 0.24
N CYS A 475 22.07 -20.99 0.16
CA CYS A 475 21.90 -19.59 -0.23
C CYS A 475 22.64 -18.63 0.72
N LYS A 476 22.63 -18.92 2.03
CA LYS A 476 23.39 -18.16 3.03
C LYS A 476 24.89 -18.22 2.77
N ALA A 477 25.44 -19.40 2.52
CA ALA A 477 26.86 -19.58 2.24
C ALA A 477 27.26 -18.87 0.93
N ALA A 478 26.42 -18.96 -0.10
CA ALA A 478 26.61 -18.25 -1.37
C ALA A 478 26.61 -16.73 -1.17
N LEU A 479 25.66 -16.19 -0.39
CA LEU A 479 25.58 -14.77 -0.06
C LEU A 479 26.78 -14.28 0.76
N GLN A 480 27.21 -15.05 1.76
CA GLN A 480 28.43 -14.75 2.53
C GLN A 480 29.64 -14.67 1.60
N LYS A 481 29.80 -15.65 0.70
CA LYS A 481 30.90 -15.69 -0.28
C LYS A 481 30.85 -14.53 -1.26
N GLU A 482 29.68 -14.24 -1.84
CA GLU A 482 29.46 -13.15 -2.80
C GLU A 482 29.82 -11.79 -2.19
N LEU A 483 29.42 -11.56 -0.94
CA LEU A 483 29.71 -10.32 -0.23
C LEU A 483 31.09 -10.30 0.46
N GLY A 484 31.88 -11.36 0.32
CA GLY A 484 33.21 -11.46 0.95
C GLY A 484 33.16 -11.48 2.48
N LEU A 485 32.06 -11.95 3.07
CA LEU A 485 31.96 -12.28 4.49
C LEU A 485 32.54 -13.67 4.77
N PRO A 486 33.03 -13.95 5.99
CA PRO A 486 33.39 -15.31 6.38
C PRO A 486 32.19 -16.25 6.23
N VAL A 487 32.36 -17.35 5.50
CA VAL A 487 31.32 -18.36 5.32
C VAL A 487 31.16 -19.13 6.63
N ARG A 488 30.08 -18.87 7.37
CA ARG A 488 29.80 -19.42 8.70
C ARG A 488 28.34 -19.87 8.80
N PRO A 489 28.05 -21.18 8.82
CA PRO A 489 26.69 -21.69 8.89
C PRO A 489 26.04 -21.48 10.26
N ASP A 490 26.85 -21.46 11.33
CA ASP A 490 26.48 -21.35 12.74
C ASP A 490 26.07 -19.93 13.18
N VAL A 491 26.44 -18.91 12.40
CA VAL A 491 26.23 -17.50 12.75
C VAL A 491 24.99 -16.93 12.07
N PRO A 492 24.02 -16.34 12.79
CA PRO A 492 22.87 -15.74 12.15
C PRO A 492 23.26 -14.56 11.25
N LEU A 493 22.71 -14.57 10.03
CA LEU A 493 22.86 -13.50 9.05
C LEU A 493 21.62 -12.60 9.06
N ILE A 494 21.83 -11.33 9.42
CA ILE A 494 20.79 -10.30 9.52
C ILE A 494 20.82 -9.48 8.22
N GLY A 495 19.68 -9.34 7.57
CA GLY A 495 19.49 -8.54 6.37
C GLY A 495 18.66 -7.27 6.63
N PHE A 496 18.92 -6.22 5.86
CA PHE A 496 18.04 -5.08 5.68
C PHE A 496 17.96 -4.73 4.19
N ILE A 497 16.75 -4.51 3.69
CA ILE A 497 16.50 -4.07 2.31
C ILE A 497 15.52 -2.90 2.37
N GLY A 498 15.88 -1.75 1.81
CA GLY A 498 14.95 -0.62 1.73
C GLY A 498 15.58 0.71 1.37
N ARG A 499 14.73 1.71 1.14
CA ARG A 499 15.16 3.10 0.96
C ARG A 499 15.87 3.59 2.22
N LEU A 500 17.00 4.27 2.05
CA LEU A 500 17.74 4.87 3.16
C LEU A 500 17.10 6.21 3.54
N ASP A 501 16.08 6.12 4.39
CA ASP A 501 15.33 7.26 4.92
C ASP A 501 14.96 7.00 6.39
N HIS A 502 14.74 8.07 7.16
CA HIS A 502 14.31 7.95 8.57
C HIS A 502 12.98 7.21 8.75
N GLN A 503 12.10 7.23 7.73
CA GLN A 503 10.89 6.42 7.73
C GLN A 503 11.21 4.93 7.92
N LYS A 504 12.30 4.44 7.33
CA LYS A 504 12.70 3.02 7.37
C LYS A 504 13.54 2.65 8.59
N GLY A 505 13.79 3.60 9.50
CA GLY A 505 14.48 3.35 10.77
C GLY A 505 15.95 2.97 10.63
N VAL A 506 16.62 3.38 9.55
CA VAL A 506 18.05 3.07 9.32
C VAL A 506 18.95 3.63 10.42
N ASP A 507 18.57 4.78 10.97
CA ASP A 507 19.18 5.38 12.15
C ASP A 507 19.04 4.50 13.41
N LEU A 508 17.91 3.82 13.60
CA LEU A 508 17.75 2.85 14.69
C LEU A 508 18.68 1.63 14.52
N ILE A 509 18.86 1.19 13.27
CA ILE A 509 19.83 0.13 12.94
C ILE A 509 21.24 0.62 13.29
N ALA A 510 21.59 1.84 12.86
CA ALA A 510 22.91 2.44 13.10
C ALA A 510 23.23 2.53 14.61
N GLU A 511 22.27 2.97 15.42
CA GLU A 511 22.41 3.00 16.89
C GLU A 511 22.57 1.59 17.49
N ALA A 512 21.93 0.57 16.88
CA ALA A 512 22.02 -0.81 17.33
C ALA A 512 23.26 -1.57 16.81
N VAL A 513 23.98 -1.05 15.79
CA VAL A 513 25.17 -1.69 15.21
C VAL A 513 26.24 -2.03 16.25
N PRO A 514 26.66 -1.13 17.17
CA PRO A 514 27.66 -1.47 18.18
C PRO A 514 27.27 -2.68 19.03
N TRP A 515 25.98 -2.78 19.41
CA TRP A 515 25.46 -3.94 20.12
C TRP A 515 25.46 -5.19 19.22
N MET A 516 24.95 -5.10 17.98
CA MET A 516 24.95 -6.22 17.04
C MET A 516 26.36 -6.77 16.81
N MET A 517 27.36 -5.91 16.63
CA MET A 517 28.74 -6.32 16.38
C MET A 517 29.41 -6.95 17.61
N SER A 518 28.93 -6.65 18.82
CA SER A 518 29.33 -7.36 20.05
C SER A 518 28.82 -8.80 20.12
N GLN A 519 27.78 -9.12 19.33
CA GLN A 519 27.24 -10.47 19.20
C GLN A 519 27.99 -11.25 18.11
N ASP A 520 27.90 -12.58 18.14
CA ASP A 520 28.34 -13.42 17.02
C ASP A 520 27.23 -13.48 15.96
N VAL A 521 27.22 -12.48 15.08
CA VAL A 521 26.23 -12.26 14.00
C VAL A 521 26.93 -11.65 12.78
N GLN A 522 26.27 -11.70 11.63
CA GLN A 522 26.63 -10.93 10.45
C GLN A 522 25.48 -10.01 10.02
N LEU A 523 25.80 -8.87 9.42
CA LEU A 523 24.83 -7.86 8.98
C LEU A 523 25.05 -7.49 7.50
N VAL A 524 23.98 -7.51 6.71
CA VAL A 524 23.97 -7.07 5.32
C VAL A 524 22.87 -6.04 5.13
N MET A 525 23.23 -4.87 4.58
CA MET A 525 22.27 -3.80 4.31
C MET A 525 22.31 -3.43 2.82
N LEU A 526 21.15 -3.39 2.17
CA LEU A 526 20.98 -2.95 0.78
C LEU A 526 20.01 -1.77 0.72
N GLY A 527 20.45 -0.66 0.14
CA GLY A 527 19.59 0.49 -0.05
C GLY A 527 20.27 1.68 -0.70
N THR A 528 19.47 2.66 -1.12
CA THR A 528 19.93 3.99 -1.54
C THR A 528 18.96 5.03 -1.02
N GLY A 529 19.40 6.26 -0.83
CA GLY A 529 18.54 7.34 -0.36
C GLY A 529 19.35 8.54 0.09
N ARG A 530 19.17 8.94 1.35
CA ARG A 530 19.81 10.14 1.86
C ARG A 530 21.32 9.95 2.00
N PRO A 531 22.15 10.92 1.56
CA PRO A 531 23.61 10.80 1.61
C PRO A 531 24.19 10.58 3.01
N ASP A 532 23.56 11.16 4.04
CA ASP A 532 23.96 10.97 5.44
C ASP A 532 23.80 9.51 5.89
N LEU A 533 22.70 8.85 5.49
CA LEU A 533 22.45 7.45 5.80
C LEU A 533 23.29 6.50 4.92
N GLU A 534 23.55 6.86 3.66
CA GLU A 534 24.49 6.12 2.81
C GLU A 534 25.90 6.09 3.40
N GLU A 535 26.35 7.20 3.97
CA GLU A 535 27.65 7.29 4.64
C GLU A 535 27.73 6.41 5.89
N VAL A 536 26.64 6.31 6.66
CA VAL A 536 26.56 5.38 7.81
C VAL A 536 26.81 3.92 7.38
N LEU A 537 26.24 3.48 6.25
CA LEU A 537 26.46 2.13 5.73
C LEU A 537 27.93 1.91 5.35
N ARG A 538 28.56 2.91 4.70
CA ARG A 538 29.97 2.85 4.30
C ARG A 538 30.91 2.81 5.50
N GLN A 539 30.62 3.60 6.54
CA GLN A 539 31.38 3.62 7.78
C GLN A 539 31.28 2.29 8.54
N MET A 540 30.07 1.75 8.66
CA MET A 540 29.84 0.44 9.26
C MET A 540 30.64 -0.66 8.56
N GLU A 541 30.62 -0.70 7.22
CA GLU A 541 31.40 -1.66 6.43
C GLU A 541 32.91 -1.49 6.67
N HIS A 542 33.41 -0.25 6.72
CA HIS A 542 34.83 0.01 6.96
C HIS A 542 35.27 -0.47 8.36
N GLN A 543 34.44 -0.24 9.37
CA GLN A 543 34.75 -0.54 10.76
C GLN A 543 34.62 -2.03 11.10
N TYR A 544 33.68 -2.74 10.47
CA TYR A 544 33.33 -4.13 10.80
C TYR A 544 33.43 -5.06 9.58
N ARG A 545 34.55 -5.00 8.86
CA ARG A 545 34.75 -5.73 7.58
C ARG A 545 34.60 -7.25 7.67
N ASP A 546 34.69 -7.88 8.82
CA ASP A 546 34.49 -9.33 8.97
C ASP A 546 33.04 -9.70 9.29
N LYS A 547 32.20 -8.74 9.71
CA LYS A 547 30.81 -8.99 10.14
C LYS A 547 29.75 -8.22 9.37
N ALA A 548 30.06 -7.07 8.78
CA ALA A 548 29.08 -6.17 8.22
C ALA A 548 29.37 -5.76 6.77
N ARG A 549 28.33 -5.70 5.93
CA ARG A 549 28.40 -5.24 4.54
C ARG A 549 27.27 -4.28 4.24
N GLY A 550 27.62 -3.12 3.67
CA GLY A 550 26.67 -2.12 3.21
C GLY A 550 26.74 -1.98 1.69
N TRP A 551 25.66 -2.29 0.99
CA TRP A 551 25.53 -2.07 -0.45
C TRP A 551 24.70 -0.81 -0.69
N VAL A 552 25.35 0.27 -1.10
CA VAL A 552 24.67 1.51 -1.51
C VAL A 552 24.27 1.41 -2.99
N GLY A 553 22.98 1.22 -3.25
CA GLY A 553 22.44 1.13 -4.60
C GLY A 553 21.10 0.39 -4.65
N PHE A 554 20.64 0.17 -5.88
CA PHE A 554 19.44 -0.63 -6.17
C PHE A 554 19.83 -1.85 -6.99
N SER A 555 19.46 -3.04 -6.53
CA SER A 555 19.69 -4.31 -7.22
C SER A 555 18.58 -5.30 -6.87
N VAL A 556 17.74 -5.62 -7.85
CA VAL A 556 16.68 -6.64 -7.70
C VAL A 556 17.30 -8.00 -7.38
N LYS A 557 18.31 -8.41 -8.17
CA LYS A 557 19.05 -9.67 -7.96
C LYS A 557 19.57 -9.80 -6.52
N THR A 558 20.20 -8.75 -6.00
CA THR A 558 20.76 -8.76 -4.64
C THR A 558 19.65 -8.76 -3.58
N ALA A 559 18.51 -8.10 -3.81
CA ALA A 559 17.38 -8.12 -2.88
C ALA A 559 16.80 -9.54 -2.72
N HIS A 560 16.61 -10.28 -3.82
CA HIS A 560 16.19 -11.68 -3.79
C HIS A 560 17.20 -12.57 -3.05
N ARG A 561 18.49 -12.39 -3.35
CA ARG A 561 19.57 -13.15 -2.71
C ARG A 561 19.69 -12.90 -1.20
N ILE A 562 19.57 -11.65 -0.77
CA ILE A 562 19.49 -11.30 0.66
C ILE A 562 18.26 -11.95 1.30
N THR A 563 17.10 -11.85 0.64
CA THR A 563 15.86 -12.45 1.15
C THR A 563 15.96 -13.96 1.27
N ALA A 564 16.64 -14.64 0.34
CA ALA A 564 16.85 -16.08 0.39
C ALA A 564 17.92 -16.51 1.41
N GLY A 565 19.05 -15.79 1.47
CA GLY A 565 20.22 -16.18 2.27
C GLY A 565 20.24 -15.67 3.71
N ALA A 566 19.51 -14.59 4.03
CA ALA A 566 19.43 -14.10 5.41
C ALA A 566 18.59 -15.02 6.30
N ASP A 567 18.97 -15.12 7.57
CA ASP A 567 18.17 -15.79 8.60
C ASP A 567 17.08 -14.84 9.13
N ILE A 568 17.43 -13.56 9.27
CA ILE A 568 16.59 -12.50 9.84
C ILE A 568 16.49 -11.34 8.86
N LEU A 569 15.31 -10.75 8.69
CA LEU A 569 15.14 -9.49 7.97
C LEU A 569 14.63 -8.39 8.91
N LEU A 570 15.42 -7.32 9.07
CA LEU A 570 15.09 -6.18 9.93
C LEU A 570 14.20 -5.17 9.20
N MET A 571 13.13 -4.76 9.87
CA MET A 571 12.21 -3.74 9.35
C MET A 571 11.78 -2.78 10.48
N PRO A 572 12.69 -1.91 10.96
CA PRO A 572 12.42 -1.00 12.07
C PRO A 572 11.71 0.28 11.62
N SER A 573 10.83 0.17 10.62
CA SER A 573 10.13 1.32 10.03
C SER A 573 9.35 2.09 11.09
N ARG A 574 9.48 3.41 11.12
CA ARG A 574 8.63 4.30 11.94
C ARG A 574 7.20 4.34 11.42
N PHE A 575 7.03 4.08 10.13
CA PHE A 575 5.75 4.09 9.45
C PHE A 575 5.78 3.19 8.22
N GLU A 576 4.84 2.24 8.15
CA GLU A 576 4.77 1.26 7.08
C GLU A 576 3.32 0.94 6.70
N PRO A 577 2.75 1.56 5.64
CA PRO A 577 1.36 1.38 5.28
C PRO A 577 0.93 -0.08 5.10
N CYS A 578 1.72 -0.84 4.36
CA CYS A 578 1.60 -2.29 4.27
C CYS A 578 2.96 -2.93 4.57
N GLY A 579 3.96 -2.60 3.74
CA GLY A 579 5.23 -3.30 3.69
C GLY A 579 5.10 -4.55 2.82
N LEU A 580 6.09 -4.80 1.95
CA LEU A 580 6.16 -6.01 1.13
C LEU A 580 7.30 -6.94 1.59
N ASN A 581 8.39 -6.37 2.11
CA ASN A 581 9.59 -7.13 2.45
C ASN A 581 9.36 -8.18 3.55
N GLN A 582 8.42 -7.96 4.47
CA GLN A 582 8.07 -8.96 5.48
C GLN A 582 7.33 -10.14 4.87
N LEU A 583 6.51 -9.89 3.84
CA LEU A 583 5.81 -10.94 3.10
C LEU A 583 6.81 -11.77 2.29
N TYR A 584 7.77 -11.12 1.63
CA TYR A 584 8.88 -11.80 0.95
C TYR A 584 9.72 -12.60 1.95
N ALA A 585 10.06 -12.03 3.10
CA ALA A 585 10.84 -12.71 4.14
C ALA A 585 10.15 -14.01 4.58
N MET A 586 8.86 -13.93 4.94
CA MET A 586 8.08 -15.09 5.35
C MET A 586 8.01 -16.16 4.24
N ASN A 587 7.80 -15.75 2.98
CA ASN A 587 7.73 -16.69 1.86
C ASN A 587 9.06 -17.42 1.57
N TYR A 588 10.20 -16.83 1.99
CA TYR A 588 11.55 -17.41 1.85
C TYR A 588 12.07 -18.04 3.16
N GLY A 589 11.21 -18.22 4.16
CA GLY A 589 11.61 -18.76 5.46
C GLY A 589 12.65 -17.89 6.18
N THR A 590 12.67 -16.59 5.91
CA THR A 590 13.47 -15.58 6.61
C THR A 590 12.61 -14.93 7.68
N ILE A 591 13.10 -14.87 8.90
CA ILE A 591 12.30 -14.41 10.04
C ILE A 591 12.28 -12.89 10.10
N PRO A 592 11.11 -12.23 10.00
CA PRO A 592 11.03 -10.79 10.12
C PRO A 592 11.17 -10.36 11.59
N VAL A 593 11.96 -9.30 11.82
CA VAL A 593 12.01 -8.56 13.08
C VAL A 593 11.57 -7.13 12.80
N VAL A 594 10.40 -6.75 13.31
CA VAL A 594 9.69 -5.55 12.85
C VAL A 594 9.27 -4.62 13.99
N HIS A 595 9.17 -3.33 13.68
CA HIS A 595 8.39 -2.41 14.51
C HIS A 595 6.90 -2.69 14.27
N ALA A 596 6.10 -2.86 15.32
CA ALA A 596 4.68 -3.21 15.25
C ALA A 596 3.79 -2.02 14.82
N VAL A 597 3.99 -1.53 13.59
CA VAL A 597 3.25 -0.41 12.99
C VAL A 597 2.66 -0.75 11.64
N GLY A 598 1.51 -0.16 11.33
CA GLY A 598 0.87 -0.29 10.02
C GLY A 598 0.70 -1.75 9.60
N GLY A 599 1.05 -2.08 8.35
CA GLY A 599 0.90 -3.45 7.86
C GLY A 599 1.88 -4.45 8.44
N LEU A 600 2.99 -4.01 9.06
CA LEU A 600 3.90 -4.92 9.76
C LEU A 600 3.21 -5.53 10.99
N ARG A 601 2.38 -4.74 11.67
CA ARG A 601 1.57 -5.22 12.80
C ARG A 601 0.54 -6.26 12.38
N ASP A 602 -0.06 -6.07 11.20
CA ASP A 602 -1.10 -6.97 10.69
C ASP A 602 -0.53 -8.29 10.16
N THR A 603 0.68 -8.25 9.61
CA THR A 603 1.29 -9.37 8.89
C THR A 603 2.26 -10.18 9.73
N VAL A 604 2.94 -9.54 10.71
CA VAL A 604 3.93 -10.21 11.56
C VAL A 604 3.37 -10.30 12.97
N GLN A 605 2.75 -11.44 13.26
CA GLN A 605 2.32 -11.77 14.62
C GLN A 605 3.53 -12.10 15.48
N GLN A 606 3.61 -11.49 16.67
CA GLN A 606 4.65 -11.74 17.67
C GLN A 606 4.74 -13.24 17.98
N PHE A 607 5.95 -13.80 17.87
CA PHE A 607 6.21 -15.18 18.22
C PHE A 607 6.05 -15.38 19.74
N ASP A 608 5.24 -16.37 20.09
CA ASP A 608 5.05 -16.87 21.44
C ASP A 608 5.69 -18.26 21.55
N PRO A 609 6.82 -18.40 22.28
CA PRO A 609 7.53 -19.66 22.41
C PRO A 609 6.79 -20.70 23.27
N TYR A 610 5.76 -20.32 24.02
CA TYR A 610 5.01 -21.26 24.85
C TYR A 610 3.92 -21.98 24.06
N SER A 611 3.25 -21.27 23.16
CA SER A 611 2.20 -21.80 22.29
C SER A 611 2.70 -22.22 20.91
N GLU A 612 3.96 -21.90 20.57
CA GLU A 612 4.53 -22.11 19.23
C GLU A 612 3.71 -21.43 18.12
N THR A 613 3.21 -20.22 18.41
CA THR A 613 2.42 -19.40 17.48
C THR A 613 3.13 -18.11 17.11
N GLY A 614 2.78 -17.53 15.97
CA GLY A 614 3.36 -16.28 15.47
C GLY A 614 4.32 -16.49 14.30
N LEU A 615 4.73 -15.39 13.69
CA LEU A 615 5.40 -15.33 12.39
C LEU A 615 6.73 -14.56 12.42
N GLY A 616 7.04 -13.87 13.51
CA GLY A 616 8.30 -13.16 13.68
C GLY A 616 8.41 -12.47 15.04
N TRP A 617 9.41 -11.61 15.20
CA TRP A 617 9.59 -10.82 16.41
C TRP A 617 9.19 -9.38 16.18
N THR A 618 8.55 -8.78 17.17
CA THR A 618 8.01 -7.43 17.09
C THR A 618 8.51 -6.58 18.26
N PHE A 619 8.53 -5.26 18.07
CA PHE A 619 8.74 -4.31 19.14
C PHE A 619 7.75 -3.14 19.03
N ASP A 620 7.45 -2.51 20.16
CA ASP A 620 6.29 -1.62 20.34
C ASP A 620 6.56 -0.14 20.06
N SER A 621 7.82 0.26 20.00
CA SER A 621 8.24 1.67 19.87
C SER A 621 9.51 1.80 19.05
N ALA A 622 9.57 2.86 18.23
CA ALA A 622 10.68 3.12 17.30
C ALA A 622 11.95 3.63 18.00
N GLU A 623 12.52 2.79 18.87
CA GLU A 623 13.68 3.06 19.70
C GLU A 623 14.72 1.93 19.55
N ALA A 624 16.01 2.29 19.50
CA ALA A 624 17.07 1.32 19.28
C ALA A 624 17.12 0.24 20.39
N GLY A 625 16.87 0.61 21.65
CA GLY A 625 16.82 -0.35 22.76
C GLY A 625 15.74 -1.41 22.62
N LYS A 626 14.60 -1.06 22.04
CA LYS A 626 13.46 -1.96 21.79
C LYS A 626 13.71 -2.89 20.62
N LEU A 627 14.32 -2.37 19.56
CA LEU A 627 14.87 -3.17 18.47
C LEU A 627 15.88 -4.19 18.99
N ILE A 628 16.85 -3.74 19.80
CA ILE A 628 17.87 -4.61 20.42
C ILE A 628 17.22 -5.72 21.25
N HIS A 629 16.20 -5.42 22.05
CA HIS A 629 15.51 -6.42 22.86
C HIS A 629 14.81 -7.48 22.00
N ALA A 630 14.03 -7.06 20.99
CA ALA A 630 13.35 -7.99 20.08
C ALA A 630 14.35 -8.83 19.26
N LEU A 631 15.41 -8.21 18.76
CA LEU A 631 16.49 -8.91 18.05
C LEU A 631 17.25 -9.86 18.97
N GLY A 632 17.48 -9.49 20.23
CA GLY A 632 18.10 -10.35 21.24
C GLY A 632 17.31 -11.64 21.47
N ASN A 633 15.98 -11.54 21.61
CA ASN A 633 15.11 -12.71 21.73
C ASN A 633 15.14 -13.57 20.45
N CYS A 634 15.11 -12.92 19.28
CA CYS A 634 15.23 -13.61 17.99
C CYS A 634 16.54 -14.40 17.87
N LEU A 635 17.67 -13.79 18.25
CA LEU A 635 18.99 -14.43 18.27
C LEU A 635 19.06 -15.57 19.30
N LEU A 636 18.40 -15.45 20.44
CA LEU A 636 18.30 -16.52 21.43
C LEU A 636 17.54 -17.72 20.86
N THR A 637 16.40 -17.49 20.21
CA THR A 637 15.64 -18.56 19.52
C THR A 637 16.48 -19.23 18.44
N TYR A 638 17.19 -18.45 17.61
CA TYR A 638 18.08 -18.99 16.60
C TYR A 638 19.15 -19.92 17.19
N ARG A 639 19.74 -19.55 18.33
CA ARG A 639 20.89 -20.25 18.92
C ARG A 639 20.46 -21.48 19.70
N GLU A 640 19.48 -21.33 20.58
CA GLU A 640 19.14 -22.33 21.61
C GLU A 640 17.90 -23.17 21.25
N TYR A 641 17.03 -22.71 20.33
CA TYR A 641 15.73 -23.31 20.06
C TYR A 641 15.54 -23.61 18.57
N LYS A 642 16.32 -24.58 18.05
CA LYS A 642 16.35 -24.93 16.62
C LYS A 642 15.01 -25.44 16.09
N GLU A 643 14.29 -26.23 16.88
CA GLU A 643 12.96 -26.75 16.50
C GLU A 643 11.93 -25.61 16.37
N SER A 644 11.87 -24.71 17.36
CA SER A 644 11.01 -23.52 17.32
C SER A 644 11.38 -22.60 16.15
N TRP A 645 12.67 -22.46 15.84
CA TRP A 645 13.15 -21.69 14.69
C TRP A 645 12.64 -22.28 13.37
N GLU A 646 12.82 -23.59 13.16
CA GLU A 646 12.30 -24.27 11.97
C GLU A 646 10.77 -24.16 11.88
N GLY A 647 10.07 -24.32 13.01
CA GLY A 647 8.62 -24.12 13.09
C GLY A 647 8.21 -22.71 12.65
N LEU A 648 8.95 -21.69 13.06
CA LEU A 648 8.71 -20.30 12.67
C LEU A 648 8.91 -20.07 11.16
N GLN A 649 9.98 -20.64 10.59
CA GLN A 649 10.24 -20.55 9.15
C GLN A 649 9.13 -21.25 8.35
N ARG A 650 8.75 -22.46 8.75
CA ARG A 650 7.69 -23.24 8.08
C ARG A 650 6.34 -22.53 8.16
N ARG A 651 5.95 -22.02 9.34
CA ARG A 651 4.70 -21.25 9.51
C ARG A 651 4.64 -20.04 8.57
N GLY A 652 5.75 -19.31 8.44
CA GLY A 652 5.87 -18.19 7.50
C GLY A 652 5.68 -18.60 6.04
N MET A 653 6.37 -19.67 5.60
CA MET A 653 6.30 -20.17 4.23
C MET A 653 4.94 -20.78 3.86
N THR A 654 4.16 -21.24 4.85
CA THR A 654 2.82 -21.82 4.63
C THR A 654 1.70 -20.78 4.57
N GLN A 655 1.98 -19.50 4.85
CA GLN A 655 0.96 -18.46 4.77
C GLN A 655 0.49 -18.25 3.33
N ASP A 656 -0.81 -18.08 3.12
CA ASP A 656 -1.32 -17.58 1.84
C ASP A 656 -1.13 -16.06 1.76
N LEU A 657 0.00 -15.69 1.16
CA LEU A 657 0.39 -14.30 0.90
C LEU A 657 0.07 -13.87 -0.54
N SER A 658 -0.74 -14.64 -1.26
CA SER A 658 -1.06 -14.37 -2.66
C SER A 658 -2.02 -13.19 -2.84
N TRP A 659 -2.08 -12.66 -4.06
CA TRP A 659 -3.06 -11.64 -4.43
C TRP A 659 -4.50 -12.17 -4.52
N ASP A 660 -4.72 -13.49 -4.57
CA ASP A 660 -6.06 -14.05 -4.72
C ASP A 660 -6.92 -13.82 -3.46
N ASN A 661 -6.33 -14.00 -2.27
CA ASN A 661 -6.96 -13.67 -0.98
C ASN A 661 -7.23 -12.15 -0.83
N ALA A 662 -6.28 -11.32 -1.28
CA ALA A 662 -6.49 -9.87 -1.26
C ALA A 662 -7.63 -9.47 -2.21
N ALA A 663 -7.68 -10.04 -3.42
CA ALA A 663 -8.70 -9.74 -4.43
C ALA A 663 -10.12 -10.06 -3.96
N GLU A 664 -10.32 -11.15 -3.21
CA GLU A 664 -11.61 -11.46 -2.59
C GLU A 664 -12.09 -10.33 -1.66
N LYS A 665 -11.20 -9.84 -0.79
CA LYS A 665 -11.53 -8.73 0.12
C LYS A 665 -11.81 -7.43 -0.63
N TYR A 666 -11.11 -7.18 -1.74
CA TYR A 666 -11.40 -6.03 -2.61
C TYR A 666 -12.77 -6.18 -3.26
N GLU A 667 -13.11 -7.37 -3.76
CA GLU A 667 -14.43 -7.67 -4.33
C GLU A 667 -15.55 -7.36 -3.33
N GLU A 668 -15.44 -7.80 -2.08
CA GLU A 668 -16.42 -7.50 -1.04
C GLU A 668 -16.67 -5.99 -0.87
N VAL A 669 -15.60 -5.18 -0.97
CA VAL A 669 -15.72 -3.72 -0.86
C VAL A 669 -16.36 -3.13 -2.10
N LEU A 670 -16.03 -3.63 -3.30
CA LEU A 670 -16.65 -3.18 -4.55
C LEU A 670 -18.14 -3.50 -4.55
N VAL A 671 -18.54 -4.69 -4.10
CA VAL A 671 -19.93 -5.10 -3.92
C VAL A 671 -20.62 -4.20 -2.90
N ALA A 672 -19.98 -3.93 -1.75
CA ALA A 672 -20.53 -3.02 -0.74
C ALA A 672 -20.68 -1.57 -1.28
N ALA A 673 -19.74 -1.08 -2.09
CA ALA A 673 -19.84 0.23 -2.72
C ALA A 673 -21.02 0.31 -3.70
N LYS A 674 -21.30 -0.79 -4.40
CA LYS A 674 -22.38 -0.90 -5.39
C LYS A 674 -23.76 -1.03 -4.77
N TYR A 675 -23.91 -1.91 -3.78
CA TYR A 675 -25.23 -2.39 -3.35
C TYR A 675 -25.60 -2.01 -1.90
N GLN A 676 -24.67 -1.50 -1.11
CA GLN A 676 -24.92 -1.12 0.29
C GLN A 676 -24.68 0.39 0.46
N TRP A 677 -25.75 1.17 0.33
CA TRP A 677 -25.73 2.64 0.36
C TRP A 677 -26.30 3.21 1.67
#